data_AF-A0A2G8HXC8-F1
#
_entry.id   AF-A0A2G8HXC8-F1
#
_cell.length_a   1.000
_cell.length_b   1.000
_cell.length_c   1.000
_cell.angle_alpha   90.00
_cell.angle_beta   90.00
_cell.angle_gamma   90.00
#
_symmetry.space_group_name_H-M   'P 1'
#
loop_
_entity.id
_entity.type
_entity.pdbx_description
1 polymer ?
#
loop_
_entity_poly.entity_id
_entity_poly.type
_entity_poly.pdbx_seq_one_letter_code
_entity_poly.pdbx_strand_id
1 'polypeptide(L)'
;MDDLKRNGTFNLKTSKRTFNLSALVVFTLLLTSCVPSQSGGGKRSAGAAGVANTPASVNIGFGRVLHDNPIILSGNPALDHTVNLNSLLKTQQDKVINAQYLQKSCINDPQCFEVKKDNISPLYQSTSQKWAFDASTVEFDQVQMFTHMDWMISKYNLDLGTTYSSYYGPGATGLPTSIPMSLFNSGATWDSSPLRGYALCDDLPNNAFFSPSTYSICLGFDDLYTNVKFVQDPTTLYHELGHALVHNAMNFRTRASGTVAIESNLGYFAYDEGKAINEGLADFFSYYMTGRAHIGEWAMGRFLKLSRPMSESDDLHATGVSETSEGRLSYPTYLSYDPNNPEENAEEIHYAGQIMSHFLVAFTKDLQNACSFDNSHARSFTFRLLMETMAYLGDFSSYGIEGAGSYGVNHTPENAKEWLQKNKPVTFRRFAQTFARFVKTSVATDSALCNFNSYNIQRLEQLLDDYGLLLFKNYDINGSRSLAESLQKVEELNRQKSVLIKKNQVIVDNRAGKSTAFIFDSYTDMNAAAKSLTNGFIDGSLSNTIFENGNLKYNNGNGQISPGELVGVLLNLYNNSNSTMAGLRILANDWDHMQDGKPCNNLSDNFPSTSQGGVTPSTHPGCAQEALDNGVGVLDNQTVEPVCFFQDTQDDAAVWVNQETFMNSKAIEATECLGGSSETKDCLIRAPKGADVAWYSRLDPKKTWAESLVDSDGDNEFKASNIFFLEVSPSVPPGTTVNCRLRVAFTNCEDCHNKGTEDTGNTYSPNVNTPFEQVGDEYKDYKYSGADPFKIINFQFTVID
;
A
#
# COMPACT_ATOMS: atom_id res chain seq x y z
N MET A 1 -10.69 -5.99 -17.29
CA MET A 1 -10.53 -4.52 -17.20
C MET A 1 -10.49 -4.11 -15.74
N ASP A 2 -11.46 -4.54 -14.94
CA ASP A 2 -11.38 -4.48 -13.48
C ASP A 2 -10.24 -5.34 -12.90
N ASP A 3 -9.93 -6.51 -13.46
CA ASP A 3 -8.73 -7.28 -13.07
C ASP A 3 -7.42 -6.56 -13.36
N LEU A 4 -7.37 -5.70 -14.40
CA LEU A 4 -6.18 -4.88 -14.69
C LEU A 4 -6.08 -3.71 -13.70
N LYS A 5 -7.22 -3.19 -13.23
CA LYS A 5 -7.28 -2.17 -12.17
C LYS A 5 -6.97 -2.75 -10.78
N ARG A 6 -7.29 -4.02 -10.54
CA ARG A 6 -7.17 -4.69 -9.24
C ARG A 6 -5.85 -5.45 -9.09
N ASN A 7 -5.45 -6.23 -10.10
CA ASN A 7 -4.29 -7.12 -10.04
C ASN A 7 -3.10 -6.61 -10.87
N GLY A 8 -3.29 -5.57 -11.71
CA GLY A 8 -2.23 -5.01 -12.55
C GLY A 8 -1.65 -5.99 -13.58
N THR A 9 -2.22 -7.17 -13.78
CA THR A 9 -1.66 -8.22 -14.63
C THR A 9 -1.84 -7.89 -16.11
N PHE A 10 -0.73 -7.75 -16.83
CA PHE A 10 -0.70 -7.84 -18.29
C PHE A 10 -0.56 -9.32 -18.67
N ASN A 11 -1.21 -9.78 -19.74
CA ASN A 11 -1.00 -11.13 -20.28
C ASN A 11 0.34 -11.20 -21.05
N LEU A 12 1.45 -10.86 -20.39
CA LEU A 12 2.79 -10.85 -20.95
C LEU A 12 3.55 -12.11 -20.51
N LYS A 13 3.03 -13.28 -20.87
CA LYS A 13 3.77 -14.55 -20.68
C LYS A 13 4.87 -14.66 -21.72
N THR A 14 6.12 -14.69 -21.29
CA THR A 14 7.23 -15.14 -22.15
C THR A 14 7.31 -16.67 -22.08
N SER A 15 6.45 -17.38 -22.83
CA SER A 15 6.45 -18.84 -22.74
C SER A 15 7.68 -19.45 -23.42
N LYS A 16 8.46 -20.26 -22.70
CA LYS A 16 9.13 -21.41 -23.33
C LYS A 16 8.16 -22.57 -23.34
N ARG A 17 7.43 -22.73 -24.46
CA ARG A 17 6.51 -23.85 -24.68
C ARG A 17 7.23 -25.19 -24.53
N THR A 18 6.86 -25.93 -23.49
CA THR A 18 6.97 -27.38 -23.48
C THR A 18 5.62 -27.97 -23.06
N PHE A 19 4.92 -28.58 -24.01
CA PHE A 19 3.69 -29.32 -23.76
C PHE A 19 4.01 -30.57 -22.92
N ASN A 20 3.24 -30.83 -21.86
CA ASN A 20 2.63 -32.14 -21.63
C ASN A 20 1.51 -32.08 -20.57
N LEU A 21 0.30 -32.43 -21.00
CA LEU A 21 -0.80 -32.86 -20.13
C LEU A 21 -0.42 -34.15 -19.41
N SER A 22 -0.82 -34.30 -18.15
CA SER A 22 -1.52 -35.50 -17.65
C SER A 22 -2.03 -35.32 -16.23
N ALA A 23 -3.33 -35.58 -16.06
CA ALA A 23 -3.99 -35.81 -14.78
C ALA A 23 -3.71 -37.25 -14.29
N LEU A 24 -3.56 -37.45 -12.97
CA LEU A 24 -4.15 -38.62 -12.32
C LEU A 24 -4.29 -38.43 -10.80
N VAL A 25 -5.51 -38.65 -10.33
CA VAL A 25 -5.94 -38.80 -8.94
C VAL A 25 -5.58 -40.21 -8.45
N VAL A 26 -4.99 -40.35 -7.26
CA VAL A 26 -5.19 -41.52 -6.38
C VAL A 26 -5.18 -41.09 -4.91
N PHE A 27 -6.30 -41.36 -4.25
CA PHE A 27 -6.54 -41.29 -2.81
C PHE A 27 -5.96 -42.53 -2.10
N THR A 28 -5.32 -42.38 -0.93
CA THR A 28 -5.61 -43.25 0.24
C THR A 28 -5.13 -42.66 1.57
N LEU A 29 -6.01 -42.80 2.55
CA LEU A 29 -5.99 -42.41 3.97
C LEU A 29 -4.96 -43.15 4.86
N LEU A 30 -4.54 -42.52 5.97
CA LEU A 30 -4.82 -42.88 7.39
C LEU A 30 -3.93 -42.03 8.35
N LEU A 31 -4.50 -41.09 9.13
CA LEU A 31 -4.68 -41.09 10.62
C LEU A 31 -3.40 -41.36 11.44
N THR A 32 -2.95 -40.63 12.48
CA THR A 32 -3.50 -39.63 13.43
C THR A 32 -2.37 -39.21 14.40
N SER A 33 -2.35 -37.97 14.90
CA SER A 33 -2.32 -37.68 16.36
C SER A 33 -2.56 -36.20 16.64
N CYS A 34 -3.63 -35.95 17.40
CA CYS A 34 -4.14 -34.64 17.82
C CYS A 34 -3.45 -34.12 19.09
N VAL A 35 -3.38 -32.79 19.23
CA VAL A 35 -3.64 -32.11 20.52
C VAL A 35 -4.43 -30.82 20.23
N PRO A 36 -5.73 -30.73 20.56
CA PRO A 36 -6.48 -29.48 20.49
C PRO A 36 -6.35 -28.71 21.81
N SER A 37 -5.97 -27.43 21.73
CA SER A 37 -6.16 -26.48 22.82
C SER A 37 -7.61 -26.01 22.85
N GLN A 38 -8.23 -26.13 24.02
CA GLN A 38 -9.64 -25.84 24.26
C GLN A 38 -9.89 -24.37 24.59
N SER A 39 -10.92 -23.78 23.99
CA SER A 39 -11.83 -22.89 24.71
C SER A 39 -13.29 -23.07 24.25
N GLY A 40 -14.02 -23.80 25.09
CA GLY A 40 -15.48 -23.96 25.24
C GLY A 40 -16.45 -23.36 24.21
N GLY A 41 -17.03 -24.24 23.39
CA GLY A 41 -18.36 -24.10 22.81
C GLY A 41 -19.05 -25.46 22.81
N GLY A 42 -20.17 -25.60 23.54
CA GLY A 42 -20.86 -26.89 23.70
C GLY A 42 -21.31 -27.48 22.36
N LYS A 43 -20.91 -28.73 22.09
CA LYS A 43 -21.35 -29.52 20.93
C LYS A 43 -22.88 -29.56 20.85
N ARG A 44 -23.46 -28.97 19.80
CA ARG A 44 -24.86 -29.21 19.42
C ARG A 44 -24.90 -30.35 18.40
N SER A 45 -25.74 -31.35 18.67
CA SER A 45 -25.94 -32.54 17.85
C SER A 45 -26.51 -32.19 16.47
N ALA A 46 -25.94 -32.78 15.42
CA ALA A 46 -26.51 -32.84 14.08
C ALA A 46 -27.90 -33.50 14.12
N GLY A 47 -28.97 -32.73 13.93
CA GLY A 47 -30.34 -33.24 13.93
C GLY A 47 -31.44 -32.26 14.37
N ALA A 48 -31.11 -31.04 14.81
CA ALA A 48 -32.12 -30.06 15.20
C ALA A 48 -32.68 -29.29 13.98
N ALA A 49 -34.00 -29.21 13.84
CA ALA A 49 -34.65 -28.24 12.96
C ALA A 49 -34.14 -26.82 13.31
N GLY A 50 -33.65 -26.07 12.30
CA GLY A 50 -33.09 -24.75 12.51
C GLY A 50 -34.08 -23.76 13.14
N VAL A 51 -33.56 -22.63 13.66
CA VAL A 51 -34.44 -21.59 14.20
C VAL A 51 -35.26 -21.00 13.05
N ALA A 52 -36.58 -20.91 13.22
CA ALA A 52 -37.42 -20.23 12.23
C ALA A 52 -37.04 -18.74 12.19
N ASN A 53 -36.42 -18.29 11.09
CA ASN A 53 -36.01 -16.90 10.89
C ASN A 53 -36.97 -16.19 9.93
N THR A 54 -38.15 -15.83 10.43
CA THR A 54 -39.19 -15.14 9.65
C THR A 54 -39.64 -13.86 10.35
N PRO A 55 -40.28 -12.90 9.66
CA PRO A 55 -40.78 -11.69 10.32
C PRO A 55 -41.74 -11.97 11.49
N ALA A 56 -42.48 -13.07 11.46
CA ALA A 56 -43.36 -13.46 12.57
C ALA A 56 -42.59 -13.86 13.86
N SER A 57 -41.31 -14.22 13.74
CA SER A 57 -40.48 -14.80 14.81
C SER A 57 -39.68 -13.78 15.64
N VAL A 58 -39.78 -12.49 15.31
CA VAL A 58 -39.01 -11.39 15.93
C VAL A 58 -39.89 -10.17 16.21
N ASN A 59 -39.37 -9.27 17.04
CA ASN A 59 -39.97 -7.97 17.31
C ASN A 59 -39.63 -6.94 16.20
N ILE A 60 -40.37 -5.83 16.18
CA ILE A 60 -40.04 -4.67 15.34
C ILE A 60 -38.62 -4.18 15.67
N GLY A 61 -37.81 -3.99 14.63
CA GLY A 61 -36.42 -3.57 14.72
C GLY A 61 -35.41 -4.71 14.93
N PHE A 62 -35.87 -5.96 14.97
CA PHE A 62 -35.03 -7.13 15.26
C PHE A 62 -34.97 -8.12 14.10
N GLY A 63 -33.91 -8.92 14.08
CA GLY A 63 -33.63 -10.02 13.15
C GLY A 63 -32.88 -11.15 13.85
N ARG A 64 -32.30 -12.07 13.08
CA ARG A 64 -31.28 -13.01 13.55
C ARG A 64 -30.22 -13.14 12.46
N VAL A 65 -28.96 -13.07 12.87
CA VAL A 65 -27.79 -13.11 11.99
C VAL A 65 -26.83 -14.23 12.42
N LEU A 66 -25.90 -14.61 11.55
CA LEU A 66 -24.78 -15.48 11.91
C LEU A 66 -23.76 -14.65 12.69
N HIS A 67 -23.57 -14.93 13.98
CA HIS A 67 -22.66 -14.18 14.85
C HIS A 67 -21.17 -14.43 14.54
N ASP A 68 -20.89 -15.52 13.83
CA ASP A 68 -19.56 -15.90 13.34
C ASP A 68 -19.75 -16.72 12.04
N ASN A 69 -18.67 -17.11 11.37
CA ASN A 69 -18.78 -17.86 10.14
C ASN A 69 -19.29 -19.31 10.38
N PRO A 70 -19.86 -19.97 9.34
CA PRO A 70 -20.41 -21.31 9.47
C PRO A 70 -19.44 -22.39 9.97
N ILE A 71 -18.15 -22.31 9.65
CA ILE A 71 -17.13 -23.26 10.13
C ILE A 71 -17.01 -23.16 11.66
N ILE A 72 -16.87 -21.95 12.18
CA ILE A 72 -16.74 -21.70 13.62
C ILE A 72 -18.04 -22.04 14.36
N LEU A 73 -19.19 -21.61 13.84
CA LEU A 73 -20.49 -21.87 14.48
C LEU A 73 -20.85 -23.35 14.54
N SER A 74 -20.45 -24.13 13.53
CA SER A 74 -20.71 -25.58 13.48
C SER A 74 -19.66 -26.41 14.21
N GLY A 75 -18.44 -25.88 14.37
CA GLY A 75 -17.27 -26.65 14.82
C GLY A 75 -16.83 -27.72 13.82
N ASN A 76 -17.19 -27.59 12.54
CA ASN A 76 -16.87 -28.55 11.49
C ASN A 76 -16.06 -27.88 10.36
N PRO A 77 -14.73 -28.10 10.27
CA PRO A 77 -13.91 -27.53 9.20
C PRO A 77 -14.22 -28.12 7.81
N ALA A 78 -14.91 -29.26 7.74
CA ALA A 78 -15.30 -29.90 6.49
C ALA A 78 -16.79 -29.66 6.15
N LEU A 79 -17.39 -28.59 6.67
CA LEU A 79 -18.80 -28.28 6.45
C LEU A 79 -19.12 -28.22 4.95
N ASP A 80 -20.25 -28.80 4.56
CA ASP A 80 -20.67 -28.87 3.16
C ASP A 80 -21.44 -27.61 2.75
N HIS A 81 -21.27 -27.20 1.49
CA HIS A 81 -21.95 -26.04 0.90
C HIS A 81 -23.48 -26.09 1.00
N THR A 82 -24.11 -27.27 1.13
CA THR A 82 -25.56 -27.44 1.25
C THR A 82 -26.10 -27.33 2.69
N VAL A 83 -25.25 -26.98 3.67
CA VAL A 83 -25.65 -26.83 5.07
C VAL A 83 -26.84 -25.86 5.22
N ASN A 84 -27.82 -26.25 6.04
CA ASN A 84 -28.89 -25.34 6.43
C ASN A 84 -28.36 -24.31 7.45
N LEU A 85 -28.01 -23.12 6.99
CA LEU A 85 -27.46 -22.03 7.81
C LEU A 85 -28.42 -21.57 8.92
N ASN A 86 -29.75 -21.77 8.78
CA ASN A 86 -30.71 -21.46 9.87
C ASN A 86 -30.48 -22.30 11.14
N SER A 87 -29.79 -23.44 11.02
CA SER A 87 -29.40 -24.27 12.17
C SER A 87 -28.27 -23.67 13.02
N LEU A 88 -27.54 -22.70 12.45
CA LEU A 88 -26.41 -22.02 13.09
C LEU A 88 -26.81 -20.69 13.74
N LEU A 89 -28.04 -20.22 13.49
CA LEU A 89 -28.57 -19.00 14.11
C LEU A 89 -28.86 -19.21 15.61
N LYS A 90 -28.64 -18.16 16.40
CA LYS A 90 -29.05 -18.13 17.81
C LYS A 90 -30.58 -17.98 17.91
N THR A 91 -31.17 -18.52 18.98
CA THR A 91 -32.61 -18.33 19.26
C THR A 91 -32.94 -16.89 19.65
N GLN A 92 -32.00 -16.23 20.31
CA GLN A 92 -32.04 -14.81 20.65
C GLN A 92 -32.10 -13.97 19.38
N GLN A 93 -32.92 -12.92 19.40
CA GLN A 93 -33.00 -11.93 18.33
C GLN A 93 -31.95 -10.84 18.49
N ASP A 94 -31.45 -10.33 17.37
CA ASP A 94 -30.46 -9.27 17.28
C ASP A 94 -31.13 -7.96 16.88
N LYS A 95 -30.69 -6.84 17.47
CA LYS A 95 -31.18 -5.53 17.06
C LYS A 95 -30.55 -5.20 15.70
N VAL A 96 -31.39 -4.88 14.72
CA VAL A 96 -30.98 -4.48 13.37
C VAL A 96 -31.23 -2.99 13.22
N ILE A 97 -32.46 -2.58 12.85
CA ILE A 97 -32.84 -1.16 12.78
C ILE A 97 -34.36 -0.98 12.92
N ASN A 98 -34.79 0.01 13.69
CA ASN A 98 -36.19 0.42 13.76
C ASN A 98 -36.54 1.43 12.64
N ALA A 99 -36.43 0.99 11.39
CA ALA A 99 -36.69 1.78 10.20
C ALA A 99 -37.26 0.90 9.07
N GLN A 100 -37.79 1.54 8.01
CA GLN A 100 -38.29 0.82 6.83
C GLN A 100 -37.17 0.32 5.91
N TYR A 101 -35.97 0.89 6.01
CA TYR A 101 -34.83 0.57 5.16
C TYR A 101 -33.60 0.22 6.01
N LEU A 102 -32.68 -0.56 5.45
CA LEU A 102 -31.36 -0.83 6.01
C LEU A 102 -30.41 0.35 5.74
N GLN A 103 -30.74 1.50 6.35
CA GLN A 103 -30.01 2.75 6.16
C GLN A 103 -30.02 3.56 7.46
N LYS A 104 -28.85 4.05 7.86
CA LYS A 104 -28.72 5.05 8.93
C LYS A 104 -28.81 6.46 8.36
N SER A 105 -29.43 7.38 9.11
CA SER A 105 -29.60 8.76 8.68
C SER A 105 -28.30 9.55 8.75
N CYS A 106 -27.89 10.15 7.63
CA CYS A 106 -26.72 11.06 7.55
C CYS A 106 -26.97 12.46 8.11
N ILE A 107 -28.21 12.79 8.51
CA ILE A 107 -28.55 14.15 8.97
C ILE A 107 -27.98 14.40 10.37
N ASN A 108 -28.03 13.40 11.24
CA ASN A 108 -27.64 13.53 12.65
C ASN A 108 -26.43 12.66 13.02
N ASP A 109 -25.99 11.78 12.11
CA ASP A 109 -24.91 10.84 12.32
C ASP A 109 -23.93 10.96 11.14
N PRO A 110 -22.73 11.54 11.34
CA PRO A 110 -21.75 11.66 10.28
C PRO A 110 -21.21 10.29 9.83
N GLN A 111 -21.37 9.23 10.63
CA GLN A 111 -20.92 7.86 10.31
C GLN A 111 -22.04 7.01 9.70
N CYS A 112 -22.87 7.63 8.86
CA CYS A 112 -23.98 6.96 8.22
C CYS A 112 -23.53 5.95 7.16
N PHE A 113 -24.34 4.92 6.98
CA PHE A 113 -24.15 3.88 5.97
C PHE A 113 -25.50 3.31 5.52
N GLU A 114 -25.49 2.67 4.35
CA GLU A 114 -26.65 1.97 3.80
C GLU A 114 -26.25 0.62 3.21
N VAL A 115 -27.18 -0.34 3.24
CA VAL A 115 -26.99 -1.66 2.64
C VAL A 115 -28.05 -1.96 1.58
N LYS A 116 -27.60 -2.48 0.45
CA LYS A 116 -28.40 -2.97 -0.68
C LYS A 116 -27.90 -4.33 -1.11
N LYS A 117 -28.63 -5.00 -2.00
CA LYS A 117 -28.13 -6.17 -2.71
C LYS A 117 -26.84 -5.82 -3.50
N ASP A 118 -26.96 -4.92 -4.47
CA ASP A 118 -25.90 -4.49 -5.39
C ASP A 118 -26.04 -2.98 -5.71
N ASN A 119 -25.21 -2.46 -6.62
CA ASN A 119 -25.16 -1.04 -6.98
C ASN A 119 -26.36 -0.54 -7.82
N ILE A 120 -27.11 -1.45 -8.45
CA ILE A 120 -28.27 -1.14 -9.30
C ILE A 120 -29.60 -1.39 -8.59
N SER A 121 -29.61 -2.22 -7.56
CA SER A 121 -30.80 -2.57 -6.79
C SER A 121 -31.26 -1.40 -5.91
N PRO A 122 -32.58 -1.20 -5.74
CA PRO A 122 -33.09 -0.26 -4.75
C PRO A 122 -32.85 -0.76 -3.32
N LEU A 123 -32.98 0.12 -2.33
CA LEU A 123 -33.02 -0.27 -0.92
C LEU A 123 -34.19 -1.23 -0.68
N TYR A 124 -33.93 -2.32 0.03
CA TYR A 124 -34.99 -3.22 0.46
C TYR A 124 -35.91 -2.50 1.47
N GLN A 125 -37.22 -2.52 1.21
CA GLN A 125 -38.24 -1.90 2.06
C GLN A 125 -38.95 -2.94 2.92
N SER A 126 -38.77 -2.89 4.24
CA SER A 126 -39.53 -3.73 5.18
C SER A 126 -40.91 -3.12 5.47
N THR A 127 -41.97 -3.87 5.17
CA THR A 127 -43.37 -3.47 5.44
C THR A 127 -43.75 -3.61 6.92
N SER A 128 -43.01 -4.42 7.68
CA SER A 128 -43.27 -4.68 9.10
C SER A 128 -42.14 -4.18 10.02
N GLN A 129 -41.06 -3.65 9.46
CA GLN A 129 -39.82 -3.26 10.17
C GLN A 129 -39.20 -4.43 10.97
N LYS A 130 -39.47 -5.67 10.54
CA LYS A 130 -38.90 -6.89 11.12
C LYS A 130 -37.94 -7.49 10.11
N TRP A 131 -36.76 -7.86 10.57
CA TRP A 131 -35.58 -8.15 9.76
C TRP A 131 -35.12 -9.60 9.91
N ALA A 132 -36.06 -10.54 9.94
CA ALA A 132 -35.78 -11.97 10.05
C ALA A 132 -36.16 -12.66 8.74
N PHE A 133 -35.18 -13.25 8.07
CA PHE A 133 -35.31 -13.92 6.78
C PHE A 133 -34.57 -15.25 6.79
N ASP A 134 -35.01 -16.20 5.96
CA ASP A 134 -34.32 -17.48 5.84
C ASP A 134 -32.87 -17.25 5.39
N ALA A 135 -31.92 -17.94 6.02
CA ALA A 135 -30.48 -17.73 5.78
C ALA A 135 -30.00 -18.05 4.35
N SER A 136 -30.88 -18.59 3.50
CA SER A 136 -30.61 -18.82 2.07
C SER A 136 -31.04 -17.68 1.15
N THR A 137 -31.63 -16.59 1.67
CA THR A 137 -32.18 -15.51 0.83
C THR A 137 -31.31 -14.25 0.82
N VAL A 138 -31.45 -13.44 -0.24
CA VAL A 138 -30.72 -12.18 -0.42
C VAL A 138 -31.16 -11.12 0.61
N GLU A 139 -32.38 -11.20 1.15
CA GLU A 139 -32.80 -10.36 2.26
C GLU A 139 -32.03 -10.67 3.54
N PHE A 140 -31.73 -11.95 3.80
CA PHE A 140 -30.86 -12.33 4.91
C PHE A 140 -29.45 -11.77 4.71
N ASP A 141 -28.87 -11.92 3.52
CA ASP A 141 -27.54 -11.38 3.19
C ASP A 141 -27.43 -9.87 3.47
N GLN A 142 -28.45 -9.09 3.09
CA GLN A 142 -28.51 -7.65 3.39
C GLN A 142 -28.63 -7.37 4.89
N VAL A 143 -29.45 -8.12 5.63
CA VAL A 143 -29.58 -7.95 7.09
C VAL A 143 -28.29 -8.35 7.81
N GLN A 144 -27.64 -9.43 7.37
CA GLN A 144 -26.35 -9.91 7.86
C GLN A 144 -25.30 -8.80 7.71
N MET A 145 -25.11 -8.28 6.49
CA MET A 145 -24.15 -7.21 6.23
C MET A 145 -24.46 -5.96 7.07
N PHE A 146 -25.71 -5.49 7.08
CA PHE A 146 -26.10 -4.28 7.82
C PHE A 146 -25.78 -4.41 9.32
N THR A 147 -26.12 -5.55 9.92
CA THR A 147 -25.93 -5.79 11.35
C THR A 147 -24.45 -5.83 11.73
N HIS A 148 -23.62 -6.51 10.92
CA HIS A 148 -22.18 -6.58 11.18
C HIS A 148 -21.46 -5.26 10.91
N MET A 149 -21.86 -4.51 9.88
CA MET A 149 -21.40 -3.12 9.68
C MET A 149 -21.75 -2.26 10.89
N ASP A 150 -22.99 -2.34 11.39
CA ASP A 150 -23.42 -1.58 12.57
C ASP A 150 -22.55 -1.89 13.80
N TRP A 151 -22.27 -3.17 14.06
CA TRP A 151 -21.45 -3.59 15.19
C TRP A 151 -20.02 -3.06 15.12
N MET A 152 -19.36 -3.20 13.96
CA MET A 152 -17.99 -2.76 13.80
C MET A 152 -17.86 -1.23 13.79
N ILE A 153 -18.74 -0.52 13.08
CA ILE A 153 -18.76 0.95 13.07
C ILE A 153 -19.03 1.48 14.47
N SER A 154 -19.98 0.89 15.20
CA SER A 154 -20.26 1.28 16.59
C SER A 154 -19.06 1.07 17.51
N LYS A 155 -18.35 -0.06 17.39
CA LYS A 155 -17.14 -0.33 18.18
C LYS A 155 -16.01 0.64 17.82
N TYR A 156 -15.78 0.87 16.53
CA TYR A 156 -14.81 1.85 16.03
C TYR A 156 -15.07 3.25 16.60
N ASN A 157 -16.32 3.72 16.54
CA ASN A 157 -16.69 5.04 17.06
C ASN A 157 -16.52 5.14 18.59
N LEU A 158 -16.86 4.09 19.32
CA LEU A 158 -16.67 4.02 20.77
C LEU A 158 -15.17 4.10 21.14
N ASP A 159 -14.34 3.30 20.48
CA ASP A 159 -12.91 3.24 20.76
C ASP A 159 -12.18 4.51 20.29
N LEU A 160 -12.59 5.10 19.16
CA LEU A 160 -12.08 6.38 18.67
C LEU A 160 -12.50 7.54 19.60
N GLY A 161 -13.74 7.56 20.06
CA GLY A 161 -14.22 8.55 21.04
C GLY A 161 -13.49 8.43 22.39
N THR A 162 -13.20 7.20 22.82
CA THR A 162 -12.38 6.94 24.02
C THR A 162 -10.95 7.43 23.83
N THR A 163 -10.35 7.14 22.68
CA THR A 163 -9.00 7.60 22.30
C THR A 163 -8.94 9.12 22.30
N TYR A 164 -9.86 9.79 21.62
CA TYR A 164 -9.95 11.25 21.58
C TYR A 164 -10.13 11.86 22.98
N SER A 165 -10.99 11.26 23.81
CA SER A 165 -11.20 11.72 25.19
C SER A 165 -9.95 11.58 26.06
N SER A 166 -9.04 10.66 25.75
CA SER A 166 -7.75 10.55 26.46
C SER A 166 -6.80 11.73 26.17
N TYR A 167 -6.99 12.44 25.06
CA TYR A 167 -6.17 13.60 24.69
C TYR A 167 -6.84 14.94 25.01
N TYR A 168 -8.18 15.01 24.94
CA TYR A 168 -8.91 16.28 25.06
C TYR A 168 -9.98 16.30 26.15
N GLY A 169 -10.24 15.16 26.79
CA GLY A 169 -11.23 15.04 27.85
C GLY A 169 -10.70 15.47 29.23
N PRO A 170 -11.55 15.36 30.28
CA PRO A 170 -11.12 15.59 31.66
C PRO A 170 -9.98 14.64 32.04
N GLY A 171 -8.85 15.19 32.50
CA GLY A 171 -7.66 14.39 32.80
C GLY A 171 -6.84 13.97 31.58
N ALA A 172 -6.89 14.77 30.50
CA ALA A 172 -6.07 14.60 29.31
C ALA A 172 -4.61 14.23 29.62
N THR A 173 -4.10 13.24 28.90
CA THR A 173 -2.76 12.67 29.11
C THR A 173 -1.62 13.65 28.82
N GLY A 174 -1.88 14.70 28.03
CA GLY A 174 -0.85 15.66 27.59
C GLY A 174 0.16 15.07 26.60
N LEU A 175 -0.08 13.84 26.12
CA LEU A 175 0.77 13.20 25.12
C LEU A 175 0.58 13.86 23.75
N PRO A 176 1.64 13.96 22.93
CA PRO A 176 1.52 14.35 21.53
C PRO A 176 0.60 13.39 20.78
N THR A 177 -0.26 13.92 19.92
CA THR A 177 -1.24 13.14 19.14
C THR A 177 -1.34 13.68 17.71
N SER A 178 -1.58 12.78 16.77
CA SER A 178 -1.94 13.07 15.38
C SER A 178 -3.44 13.21 15.19
N ILE A 179 -4.24 12.75 16.14
CA ILE A 179 -5.70 12.92 16.13
C ILE A 179 -6.03 14.41 16.25
N PRO A 180 -6.75 15.04 15.29
CA PRO A 180 -7.07 16.47 15.39
C PRO A 180 -8.02 16.79 16.54
N MET A 181 -7.83 17.94 17.19
CA MET A 181 -8.79 18.43 18.21
C MET A 181 -10.16 18.77 17.59
N SER A 182 -10.22 19.10 16.30
CA SER A 182 -11.48 19.38 15.61
C SER A 182 -12.19 18.12 15.09
N LEU A 183 -11.59 16.92 15.22
CA LEU A 183 -12.00 15.69 14.53
C LEU A 183 -13.52 15.43 14.50
N PHE A 184 -14.18 15.48 15.66
CA PHE A 184 -15.63 15.24 15.75
C PHE A 184 -16.47 16.45 15.37
N ASN A 185 -15.98 17.67 15.60
CA ASN A 185 -16.73 18.89 15.31
C ASN A 185 -16.71 19.25 13.82
N SER A 186 -15.67 18.86 13.08
CA SER A 186 -15.55 19.04 11.63
C SER A 186 -16.19 17.91 10.83
N GLY A 187 -16.61 16.80 11.48
CA GLY A 187 -17.09 15.60 10.78
C GLY A 187 -15.98 14.78 10.13
N ALA A 188 -14.71 15.03 10.44
CA ALA A 188 -13.55 14.42 9.79
C ALA A 188 -13.36 12.91 10.07
N THR A 189 -14.17 12.32 10.95
CA THR A 189 -14.11 10.88 11.28
C THR A 189 -14.58 9.96 10.15
N TRP A 190 -15.28 10.51 9.16
CA TRP A 190 -15.99 9.76 8.13
C TRP A 190 -15.96 10.50 6.80
N ASP A 191 -16.16 9.77 5.70
CA ASP A 191 -16.36 10.41 4.40
C ASP A 191 -17.64 11.24 4.39
N SER A 192 -17.68 12.27 3.55
CA SER A 192 -18.87 13.11 3.35
C SER A 192 -20.08 12.34 2.76
N SER A 193 -19.82 11.22 2.08
CA SER A 193 -20.80 10.31 1.52
C SER A 193 -21.09 9.14 2.47
N PRO A 194 -22.32 8.60 2.47
CA PRO A 194 -22.62 7.37 3.20
C PRO A 194 -21.78 6.21 2.67
N LEU A 195 -21.25 5.38 3.58
CA LEU A 195 -20.63 4.12 3.20
C LEU A 195 -21.71 3.18 2.65
N ARG A 196 -21.51 2.67 1.43
CA ARG A 196 -22.47 1.76 0.78
C ARG A 196 -22.01 0.31 0.89
N GLY A 197 -22.82 -0.53 1.51
CA GLY A 197 -22.60 -1.97 1.52
C GLY A 197 -23.45 -2.69 0.47
N TYR A 198 -22.81 -3.45 -0.41
CA TYR A 198 -23.45 -4.34 -1.36
C TYR A 198 -23.25 -5.79 -0.90
N ALA A 199 -24.33 -6.40 -0.40
CA ALA A 199 -24.29 -7.71 0.23
C ALA A 199 -24.07 -8.85 -0.77
N LEU A 200 -24.41 -8.65 -2.04
CA LEU A 200 -24.23 -9.62 -3.10
C LEU A 200 -24.10 -8.94 -4.47
N CYS A 201 -22.88 -8.85 -4.96
CA CYS A 201 -22.58 -8.37 -6.31
C CYS A 201 -22.53 -9.54 -7.30
N ASP A 202 -23.50 -9.59 -8.23
CA ASP A 202 -23.67 -10.72 -9.15
C ASP A 202 -22.52 -10.86 -10.17
N ASP A 203 -21.77 -9.79 -10.43
CA ASP A 203 -20.62 -9.73 -11.34
C ASP A 203 -19.27 -9.90 -10.63
N LEU A 204 -19.29 -10.33 -9.36
CA LEU A 204 -18.11 -10.52 -8.53
C LEU A 204 -17.96 -11.97 -8.01
N PRO A 205 -17.65 -12.94 -8.89
CA PRO A 205 -17.28 -14.27 -8.43
C PRO A 205 -15.94 -14.28 -7.68
N ASN A 206 -15.83 -15.12 -6.66
CA ASN A 206 -14.62 -15.45 -5.90
C ASN A 206 -13.87 -14.25 -5.30
N ASN A 207 -14.58 -13.15 -4.99
CA ASN A 207 -13.93 -11.95 -4.51
C ASN A 207 -14.82 -11.07 -3.63
N ALA A 208 -14.19 -10.16 -2.90
CA ALA A 208 -14.80 -9.04 -2.19
C ALA A 208 -13.88 -7.82 -2.34
N PHE A 209 -14.42 -6.61 -2.18
CA PHE A 209 -13.58 -5.40 -2.18
C PHE A 209 -14.22 -4.21 -1.46
N PHE A 210 -13.37 -3.32 -0.99
CA PHE A 210 -13.65 -1.92 -0.72
C PHE A 210 -13.12 -1.02 -1.85
N SER A 211 -13.92 -0.03 -2.25
CA SER A 211 -13.55 0.99 -3.23
C SER A 211 -13.54 2.37 -2.57
N PRO A 212 -12.37 3.03 -2.44
CA PRO A 212 -12.32 4.39 -1.88
C PRO A 212 -12.99 5.43 -2.80
N SER A 213 -12.97 5.24 -4.12
CA SER A 213 -13.52 6.22 -5.08
C SER A 213 -15.05 6.34 -5.03
N THR A 214 -15.73 5.23 -4.70
CA THR A 214 -17.20 5.18 -4.56
C THR A 214 -17.65 5.05 -3.12
N TYR A 215 -16.67 4.98 -2.20
CA TYR A 215 -16.85 4.74 -0.77
C TYR A 215 -17.86 3.60 -0.52
N SER A 216 -17.53 2.41 -1.04
CA SER A 216 -18.44 1.26 -1.06
C SER A 216 -17.72 -0.07 -0.87
N ILE A 217 -18.40 -1.02 -0.21
CA ILE A 217 -18.00 -2.42 -0.05
C ILE A 217 -18.89 -3.28 -0.93
N CYS A 218 -18.31 -4.29 -1.58
CA CYS A 218 -19.00 -5.22 -2.46
C CYS A 218 -18.54 -6.64 -2.15
N LEU A 219 -19.50 -7.50 -1.77
CA LEU A 219 -19.24 -8.90 -1.44
C LEU A 219 -19.75 -9.81 -2.55
N GLY A 220 -18.90 -10.76 -2.94
CA GLY A 220 -19.18 -11.74 -3.96
C GLY A 220 -19.69 -13.08 -3.42
N PHE A 221 -19.45 -14.11 -4.21
CA PHE A 221 -19.88 -15.48 -3.97
C PHE A 221 -18.90 -16.47 -4.60
N ASP A 222 -18.97 -17.72 -4.19
CA ASP A 222 -18.20 -18.80 -4.80
C ASP A 222 -18.75 -19.15 -6.19
N ASP A 223 -17.91 -19.15 -7.22
CA ASP A 223 -18.34 -19.34 -8.62
C ASP A 223 -18.83 -20.76 -8.92
N LEU A 224 -18.31 -21.76 -8.20
CA LEU A 224 -18.72 -23.17 -8.32
C LEU A 224 -19.98 -23.45 -7.50
N TYR A 225 -20.04 -22.91 -6.28
CA TYR A 225 -21.11 -23.09 -5.31
C TYR A 225 -21.79 -21.76 -5.03
N THR A 226 -22.59 -21.29 -5.99
CA THR A 226 -23.17 -19.94 -5.94
C THR A 226 -24.07 -19.65 -4.74
N ASN A 227 -24.48 -20.65 -3.96
CA ASN A 227 -25.20 -20.50 -2.69
C ASN A 227 -24.28 -20.18 -1.49
N VAL A 228 -22.96 -20.33 -1.65
CA VAL A 228 -21.93 -19.90 -0.70
C VAL A 228 -21.61 -18.43 -0.99
N LYS A 229 -21.98 -17.57 -0.06
CA LYS A 229 -21.83 -16.11 -0.19
C LYS A 229 -20.77 -15.61 0.77
N PHE A 230 -19.98 -14.62 0.35
CA PHE A 230 -18.91 -14.09 1.20
C PHE A 230 -19.47 -13.37 2.43
N VAL A 231 -20.65 -12.76 2.32
CA VAL A 231 -21.38 -12.13 3.44
C VAL A 231 -21.76 -13.11 4.57
N GLN A 232 -21.82 -14.41 4.30
CA GLN A 232 -22.06 -15.44 5.33
C GLN A 232 -20.87 -15.60 6.27
N ASP A 233 -19.69 -15.10 5.89
CA ASP A 233 -18.50 -15.01 6.74
C ASP A 233 -18.28 -13.56 7.18
N PRO A 234 -18.64 -13.19 8.42
CA PRO A 234 -18.43 -11.85 8.92
C PRO A 234 -16.98 -11.36 8.88
N THR A 235 -16.00 -12.27 8.92
CA THR A 235 -14.57 -11.88 8.92
C THR A 235 -14.15 -11.28 7.59
N THR A 236 -14.69 -11.76 6.47
CA THR A 236 -14.49 -11.15 5.15
C THR A 236 -15.09 -9.74 5.10
N LEU A 237 -16.31 -9.55 5.63
CA LEU A 237 -16.89 -8.21 5.74
C LEU A 237 -16.07 -7.28 6.64
N TYR A 238 -15.56 -7.77 7.77
CA TYR A 238 -14.71 -6.98 8.67
C TYR A 238 -13.38 -6.60 8.04
N HIS A 239 -12.82 -7.45 7.18
CA HIS A 239 -11.66 -7.12 6.36
C HIS A 239 -11.98 -5.95 5.41
N GLU A 240 -13.04 -6.05 4.61
CA GLU A 240 -13.40 -4.97 3.67
C GLU A 240 -13.77 -3.65 4.38
N LEU A 241 -14.47 -3.76 5.51
CA LEU A 241 -14.77 -2.60 6.35
C LEU A 241 -13.48 -2.04 6.99
N GLY A 242 -12.51 -2.90 7.30
CA GLY A 242 -11.17 -2.52 7.73
C GLY A 242 -10.48 -1.56 6.76
N HIS A 243 -10.54 -1.82 5.45
CA HIS A 243 -10.03 -0.87 4.43
C HIS A 243 -10.72 0.49 4.48
N ALA A 244 -12.04 0.53 4.70
CA ALA A 244 -12.77 1.78 4.85
C ALA A 244 -12.33 2.56 6.10
N LEU A 245 -12.06 1.85 7.21
CA LEU A 245 -11.56 2.46 8.45
C LEU A 245 -10.13 2.96 8.32
N VAL A 246 -9.25 2.20 7.63
CA VAL A 246 -7.91 2.64 7.24
C VAL A 246 -8.00 3.93 6.43
N HIS A 247 -8.84 3.96 5.40
CA HIS A 247 -9.03 5.13 4.55
C HIS A 247 -9.54 6.34 5.33
N ASN A 248 -10.47 6.16 6.28
CA ASN A 248 -10.89 7.23 7.18
C ASN A 248 -9.75 7.74 8.06
N ALA A 249 -8.98 6.83 8.68
CA ALA A 249 -7.89 7.19 9.58
C ALA A 249 -6.75 7.94 8.86
N MET A 250 -6.41 7.54 7.63
CA MET A 250 -5.46 8.28 6.78
C MET A 250 -5.91 9.74 6.55
N ASN A 251 -7.21 10.01 6.58
CA ASN A 251 -7.78 11.29 6.19
C ASN A 251 -8.29 12.15 7.36
N PHE A 252 -8.10 11.75 8.61
CA PHE A 252 -8.54 12.55 9.77
C PHE A 252 -8.01 13.98 9.72
N ARG A 253 -6.70 14.15 9.52
CA ARG A 253 -6.06 15.48 9.50
C ARG A 253 -6.41 16.27 8.24
N THR A 254 -6.38 15.60 7.08
CA THR A 254 -6.75 16.17 5.77
C THR A 254 -8.18 16.72 5.78
N ARG A 255 -9.16 15.95 6.26
CA ARG A 255 -10.56 16.40 6.39
C ARG A 255 -10.74 17.46 7.46
N ALA A 256 -10.05 17.32 8.59
CA ALA A 256 -10.16 18.27 9.71
C ALA A 256 -9.57 19.64 9.38
N SER A 257 -8.55 19.72 8.52
CA SER A 257 -8.00 21.01 8.07
C SER A 257 -8.97 21.74 7.13
N GLY A 258 -9.72 20.99 6.30
CA GLY A 258 -10.63 21.55 5.30
C GLY A 258 -9.93 22.33 4.18
N THR A 259 -8.60 22.34 4.15
CA THR A 259 -7.77 23.10 3.19
C THR A 259 -7.30 22.25 2.02
N VAL A 260 -7.44 20.93 2.11
CA VAL A 260 -6.99 19.97 1.09
C VAL A 260 -8.21 19.27 0.52
N ALA A 261 -8.38 19.36 -0.81
CA ALA A 261 -9.57 18.86 -1.51
C ALA A 261 -9.48 17.38 -1.93
N ILE A 262 -8.33 16.74 -1.68
CA ILE A 262 -8.05 15.37 -2.07
C ILE A 262 -7.72 14.52 -0.85
N GLU A 263 -8.03 13.24 -0.94
CA GLU A 263 -7.83 12.29 0.15
C GLU A 263 -6.59 11.42 -0.07
N SER A 264 -5.93 11.08 1.02
CA SER A 264 -4.80 10.16 1.06
C SER A 264 -5.29 8.70 1.10
N ASN A 265 -4.42 7.77 0.69
CA ASN A 265 -4.67 6.35 0.75
C ASN A 265 -3.42 5.64 1.28
N LEU A 266 -3.61 4.46 1.88
CA LEU A 266 -2.51 3.60 2.25
C LEU A 266 -2.19 2.67 1.06
N GLY A 267 -1.28 3.16 0.21
CA GLY A 267 -0.93 2.54 -1.06
C GLY A 267 -1.69 3.13 -2.25
N TYR A 268 -1.05 3.16 -3.42
CA TYR A 268 -1.51 3.86 -4.62
C TYR A 268 -1.35 3.06 -5.92
N PHE A 269 -0.40 2.12 -5.98
CA PHE A 269 -0.12 1.32 -7.17
C PHE A 269 -0.70 -0.08 -7.05
N ALA A 270 -0.82 -0.84 -8.14
CA ALA A 270 -1.34 -2.22 -8.10
C ALA A 270 -0.61 -3.09 -7.08
N TYR A 271 0.73 -2.95 -7.03
CA TYR A 271 1.56 -3.42 -5.92
C TYR A 271 2.40 -2.26 -5.41
N ASP A 272 2.32 -2.00 -4.11
CA ASP A 272 3.30 -1.27 -3.31
C ASP A 272 3.21 -1.77 -1.86
N GLU A 273 4.22 -1.47 -1.04
CA GLU A 273 4.23 -1.91 0.35
C GLU A 273 3.11 -1.27 1.19
N GLY A 274 2.63 -0.08 0.81
CA GLY A 274 1.50 0.56 1.47
C GLY A 274 0.24 -0.30 1.36
N LYS A 275 -0.08 -0.79 0.15
CA LYS A 275 -1.20 -1.70 -0.06
C LYS A 275 -1.02 -3.03 0.68
N ALA A 276 0.16 -3.61 0.68
CA ALA A 276 0.42 -4.82 1.47
C ALA A 276 0.16 -4.59 2.97
N ILE A 277 0.61 -3.47 3.52
CA ILE A 277 0.31 -3.10 4.92
C ILE A 277 -1.21 -2.94 5.11
N ASN A 278 -1.90 -2.31 4.16
CA ASN A 278 -3.35 -2.12 4.20
C ASN A 278 -4.11 -3.46 4.28
N GLU A 279 -3.71 -4.46 3.49
CA GLU A 279 -4.25 -5.84 3.59
C GLU A 279 -4.06 -6.43 5.00
N GLY A 280 -2.86 -6.27 5.57
CA GLY A 280 -2.59 -6.75 6.93
C GLY A 280 -3.36 -6.01 8.02
N LEU A 281 -3.61 -4.70 7.84
CA LEU A 281 -4.48 -3.92 8.72
C LEU A 281 -5.94 -4.36 8.61
N ALA A 282 -6.42 -4.61 7.39
CA ALA A 282 -7.77 -5.10 7.14
C ALA A 282 -7.99 -6.48 7.78
N ASP A 283 -7.04 -7.41 7.63
CA ASP A 283 -7.03 -8.69 8.34
C ASP A 283 -7.09 -8.46 9.87
N PHE A 284 -6.22 -7.59 10.42
CA PHE A 284 -6.22 -7.26 11.84
C PHE A 284 -7.56 -6.70 12.33
N PHE A 285 -8.29 -5.96 11.49
CA PHE A 285 -9.61 -5.43 11.84
C PHE A 285 -10.68 -6.53 12.04
N SER A 286 -10.51 -7.69 11.40
CA SER A 286 -11.29 -8.88 11.77
C SER A 286 -10.93 -9.39 13.17
N TYR A 287 -9.64 -9.49 13.52
CA TYR A 287 -9.20 -9.83 14.87
C TYR A 287 -9.66 -8.81 15.92
N TYR A 288 -9.63 -7.52 15.59
CA TYR A 288 -10.16 -6.43 16.42
C TYR A 288 -11.64 -6.64 16.79
N MET A 289 -12.44 -7.20 15.88
CA MET A 289 -13.83 -7.54 16.15
C MET A 289 -13.96 -8.86 16.91
N THR A 290 -13.38 -9.95 16.38
CA THR A 290 -13.68 -11.32 16.81
C THR A 290 -12.76 -11.85 17.90
N GLY A 291 -11.52 -11.38 17.96
CA GLY A 291 -10.46 -11.92 18.81
C GLY A 291 -9.88 -13.22 18.26
N ARG A 292 -10.25 -13.62 17.04
CA ARG A 292 -9.77 -14.82 16.35
C ARG A 292 -8.71 -14.47 15.31
N ALA A 293 -7.61 -15.19 15.31
CA ALA A 293 -6.45 -14.92 14.45
C ALA A 293 -6.54 -15.64 13.09
N HIS A 294 -7.72 -15.64 12.46
CA HIS A 294 -7.97 -16.25 11.14
C HIS A 294 -9.14 -15.53 10.48
N ILE A 295 -9.03 -15.28 9.18
CA ILE A 295 -10.11 -14.74 8.34
C ILE A 295 -10.54 -15.71 7.23
N GLY A 296 -11.82 -15.63 6.89
CA GLY A 296 -12.41 -16.19 5.68
C GLY A 296 -12.54 -17.71 5.68
N GLU A 297 -12.61 -18.39 6.83
CA GLU A 297 -12.59 -19.86 6.88
C GLU A 297 -13.75 -20.52 6.11
N TRP A 298 -14.90 -19.84 5.97
CA TRP A 298 -16.04 -20.39 5.23
C TRP A 298 -15.87 -20.25 3.71
N ALA A 299 -16.32 -19.17 3.09
CA ALA A 299 -16.35 -19.09 1.63
C ALA A 299 -14.93 -19.16 1.03
N MET A 300 -14.07 -18.22 1.45
CA MET A 300 -12.70 -18.09 0.94
C MET A 300 -11.84 -19.32 1.26
N GLY A 301 -11.88 -19.83 2.49
CA GLY A 301 -11.05 -20.94 2.94
C GLY A 301 -11.54 -22.28 2.43
N ARG A 302 -12.77 -22.67 2.81
CA ARG A 302 -13.30 -24.02 2.57
C ARG A 302 -13.40 -24.37 1.09
N PHE A 303 -13.69 -23.40 0.22
CA PHE A 303 -13.98 -23.66 -1.19
C PHE A 303 -12.95 -23.08 -2.16
N LEU A 304 -12.31 -21.95 -1.81
CA LEU A 304 -11.37 -21.27 -2.70
C LEU A 304 -9.90 -21.37 -2.27
N LYS A 305 -9.60 -21.84 -1.05
CA LYS A 305 -8.25 -21.82 -0.45
C LYS A 305 -7.61 -20.42 -0.42
N LEU A 306 -8.40 -19.44 0.00
CA LEU A 306 -8.01 -18.03 0.10
C LEU A 306 -8.06 -17.50 1.55
N SER A 307 -8.37 -18.35 2.52
CA SER A 307 -8.36 -17.94 3.94
C SER A 307 -6.94 -17.66 4.41
N ARG A 308 -6.79 -16.73 5.36
CA ARG A 308 -5.48 -16.32 5.87
C ARG A 308 -5.43 -16.37 7.41
N PRO A 309 -4.42 -17.03 7.99
CA PRO A 309 -4.14 -16.93 9.42
C PRO A 309 -3.50 -15.57 9.75
N MET A 310 -3.55 -15.19 11.02
CA MET A 310 -2.88 -14.01 11.58
C MET A 310 -2.01 -14.38 12.80
N SER A 311 -1.71 -15.67 12.95
CA SER A 311 -0.85 -16.19 14.00
C SER A 311 -0.12 -17.41 13.46
N GLU A 312 1.18 -17.47 13.72
CA GLU A 312 2.03 -18.58 13.28
C GLU A 312 1.71 -19.92 13.96
N SER A 313 0.78 -19.92 14.91
CA SER A 313 0.28 -21.14 15.56
C SER A 313 -0.83 -21.84 14.77
N ASP A 314 -1.30 -21.25 13.66
CA ASP A 314 -2.33 -21.84 12.82
C ASP A 314 -1.80 -23.03 12.00
N ASP A 315 -2.60 -24.10 11.92
CA ASP A 315 -2.24 -25.34 11.23
C ASP A 315 -2.18 -25.19 9.69
N LEU A 316 -2.68 -24.08 9.13
CA LEU A 316 -2.58 -23.78 7.71
C LEU A 316 -1.14 -23.47 7.29
N HIS A 317 -0.26 -23.10 8.23
CA HIS A 317 1.12 -22.79 7.91
C HIS A 317 1.96 -24.00 7.52
N ALA A 318 2.98 -23.72 6.70
CA ALA A 318 4.00 -24.69 6.35
C ALA A 318 4.90 -25.00 7.57
N THR A 319 5.53 -26.17 7.56
CA THR A 319 6.48 -26.54 8.62
C THR A 319 7.61 -25.52 8.73
N GLY A 320 7.95 -25.13 9.95
CA GLY A 320 9.01 -24.16 10.25
C GLY A 320 8.48 -22.78 10.65
N VAL A 321 7.25 -22.44 10.26
CA VAL A 321 6.55 -21.25 10.77
C VAL A 321 6.06 -21.55 12.19
N SER A 322 6.33 -20.64 13.13
CA SER A 322 5.91 -20.77 14.53
C SER A 322 6.00 -19.44 15.28
N GLU A 323 5.38 -19.35 16.46
CA GLU A 323 5.47 -18.15 17.32
C GLU A 323 6.85 -17.96 17.99
N THR A 324 7.83 -18.80 17.68
CA THR A 324 9.21 -18.61 18.12
C THR A 324 9.85 -17.44 17.37
N SER A 325 10.87 -16.83 17.95
CA SER A 325 11.60 -15.71 17.32
C SER A 325 12.13 -16.10 15.92
N GLU A 326 12.51 -17.36 15.71
CA GLU A 326 13.09 -17.92 14.48
C GLU A 326 12.04 -18.29 13.44
N GLY A 327 10.81 -18.58 13.86
CA GLY A 327 9.73 -19.06 13.00
C GLY A 327 8.71 -18.01 12.60
N ARG A 328 8.88 -16.74 12.98
CA ARG A 328 7.96 -15.67 12.60
C ARG A 328 7.93 -15.46 11.09
N LEU A 329 6.78 -15.00 10.58
CA LEU A 329 6.66 -14.53 9.20
C LEU A 329 7.43 -13.22 9.01
N SER A 330 8.75 -13.32 8.89
CA SER A 330 9.65 -12.18 8.87
C SER A 330 9.82 -11.55 7.50
N TYR A 331 9.88 -10.23 7.49
CA TYR A 331 10.28 -9.43 6.34
C TYR A 331 11.80 -9.51 6.12
N PRO A 332 12.29 -9.63 4.87
CA PRO A 332 11.53 -9.76 3.61
C PRO A 332 11.29 -11.21 3.15
N THR A 333 11.68 -12.20 3.95
CA THR A 333 11.67 -13.63 3.58
C THR A 333 10.30 -14.10 3.11
N TYR A 334 9.24 -13.67 3.77
CA TYR A 334 7.86 -14.13 3.56
C TYR A 334 7.01 -13.22 2.66
N LEU A 335 7.61 -12.31 1.90
CA LEU A 335 6.85 -11.37 1.04
C LEU A 335 6.01 -12.04 -0.07
N SER A 336 6.35 -13.25 -0.49
CA SER A 336 5.62 -14.02 -1.50
C SER A 336 4.95 -15.28 -0.93
N TYR A 337 4.89 -15.41 0.39
CA TYR A 337 4.42 -16.63 1.04
C TYR A 337 2.89 -16.70 1.11
N ASP A 338 2.32 -17.68 0.42
CA ASP A 338 0.92 -18.11 0.57
C ASP A 338 0.86 -19.36 1.47
N PRO A 339 0.18 -19.33 2.62
CA PRO A 339 0.03 -20.53 3.44
C PRO A 339 -0.83 -21.62 2.77
N ASN A 340 -1.68 -21.26 1.81
CA ASN A 340 -2.50 -22.23 1.08
C ASN A 340 -1.71 -22.96 -0.01
N ASN A 341 -0.69 -22.30 -0.58
CA ASN A 341 0.23 -22.86 -1.58
C ASN A 341 1.68 -22.45 -1.28
N PRO A 342 2.33 -23.01 -0.24
CA PRO A 342 3.64 -22.57 0.25
C PRO A 342 4.81 -22.63 -0.74
N GLU A 343 4.66 -23.41 -1.81
CA GLU A 343 5.67 -23.60 -2.85
C GLU A 343 5.55 -22.57 -3.99
N GLU A 344 4.43 -21.82 -4.04
CA GLU A 344 4.26 -20.76 -5.03
C GLU A 344 5.04 -19.51 -4.63
N ASN A 345 5.64 -18.87 -5.63
CA ASN A 345 6.45 -17.67 -5.44
C ASN A 345 5.86 -16.53 -6.28
N ALA A 346 4.84 -15.89 -5.73
CA ALA A 346 4.12 -14.82 -6.40
C ALA A 346 4.21 -13.49 -5.65
N GLU A 347 4.33 -12.39 -6.40
CA GLU A 347 4.26 -11.05 -5.85
C GLU A 347 2.80 -10.65 -5.63
N GLU A 348 2.34 -10.60 -4.39
CA GLU A 348 0.92 -10.38 -4.07
C GLU A 348 0.78 -9.62 -2.74
N ILE A 349 -0.12 -8.64 -2.68
CA ILE A 349 -0.24 -7.73 -1.54
C ILE A 349 -0.86 -8.39 -0.30
N HIS A 350 -1.81 -9.31 -0.48
CA HIS A 350 -2.41 -10.08 0.61
C HIS A 350 -1.38 -11.03 1.24
N TYR A 351 -0.48 -11.61 0.43
CA TYR A 351 0.59 -12.48 0.95
C TYR A 351 1.57 -11.68 1.80
N ALA A 352 2.11 -10.58 1.25
CA ALA A 352 2.99 -9.68 1.99
C ALA A 352 2.30 -9.06 3.22
N GLY A 353 1.00 -8.77 3.13
CA GLY A 353 0.21 -8.18 4.22
C GLY A 353 0.09 -9.05 5.46
N GLN A 354 0.21 -10.37 5.32
CA GLN A 354 0.21 -11.29 6.47
C GLN A 354 1.32 -10.97 7.47
N ILE A 355 2.47 -10.46 7.04
CA ILE A 355 3.55 -10.03 7.94
C ILE A 355 3.02 -8.99 8.95
N MET A 356 2.23 -8.02 8.47
CA MET A 356 1.68 -6.96 9.31
C MET A 356 0.55 -7.46 10.22
N SER A 357 -0.36 -8.30 9.72
CA SER A 357 -1.45 -8.84 10.54
C SER A 357 -0.91 -9.71 11.69
N HIS A 358 0.09 -10.55 11.41
CA HIS A 358 0.77 -11.37 12.42
C HIS A 358 1.51 -10.52 13.45
N PHE A 359 2.28 -9.52 13.00
CA PHE A 359 2.95 -8.58 13.89
C PHE A 359 1.96 -7.89 14.84
N LEU A 360 0.82 -7.39 14.34
CA LEU A 360 -0.16 -6.68 15.16
C LEU A 360 -0.89 -7.59 16.15
N VAL A 361 -1.19 -8.84 15.78
CA VAL A 361 -1.72 -9.85 16.71
C VAL A 361 -0.69 -10.17 17.79
N ALA A 362 0.58 -10.38 17.42
CA ALA A 362 1.66 -10.65 18.36
C ALA A 362 1.91 -9.47 19.31
N PHE A 363 1.90 -8.23 18.80
CA PHE A 363 2.00 -7.02 19.62
C PHE A 363 0.81 -6.90 20.58
N THR A 364 -0.40 -7.22 20.13
CA THR A 364 -1.59 -7.23 20.99
C THR A 364 -1.50 -8.29 22.09
N LYS A 365 -0.90 -9.45 21.82
CA LYS A 365 -0.58 -10.47 22.83
C LYS A 365 0.52 -9.98 23.79
N ASP A 366 1.51 -9.26 23.28
CA ASP A 366 2.57 -8.67 24.11
C ASP A 366 2.02 -7.64 25.11
N LEU A 367 1.08 -6.80 24.70
CA LEU A 367 0.37 -5.87 25.61
C LEU A 367 -0.43 -6.60 26.70
N GLN A 368 -1.10 -7.71 26.38
CA GLN A 368 -1.79 -8.53 27.39
C GLN A 368 -0.80 -9.01 28.45
N ASN A 369 0.38 -9.47 28.02
CA ASN A 369 1.40 -9.98 28.93
C ASN A 369 2.09 -8.88 29.74
N ALA A 370 2.53 -7.80 29.09
CA ALA A 370 3.32 -6.74 29.72
C ALA A 370 2.48 -5.80 30.59
N CYS A 371 1.27 -5.48 30.14
CA CYS A 371 0.37 -4.54 30.83
C CYS A 371 -0.75 -5.23 31.62
N SER A 372 -0.83 -6.57 31.60
CA SER A 372 -1.94 -7.32 32.20
C SER A 372 -3.30 -6.89 31.67
N PHE A 373 -3.36 -6.55 30.38
CA PHE A 373 -4.61 -6.23 29.70
C PHE A 373 -5.41 -7.51 29.42
N ASP A 374 -6.73 -7.42 29.52
CA ASP A 374 -7.56 -8.43 28.86
C ASP A 374 -7.48 -8.26 27.33
N ASN A 375 -7.89 -9.30 26.60
CA ASN A 375 -7.83 -9.31 25.14
C ASN A 375 -8.63 -8.16 24.49
N SER A 376 -9.76 -7.77 25.05
CA SER A 376 -10.58 -6.69 24.50
C SER A 376 -9.87 -5.35 24.64
N HIS A 377 -9.33 -5.07 25.83
CA HIS A 377 -8.62 -3.81 26.09
C HIS A 377 -7.32 -3.73 25.28
N ALA A 378 -6.56 -4.82 25.17
CA ALA A 378 -5.36 -4.86 24.35
C ALA A 378 -5.65 -4.56 22.87
N ARG A 379 -6.73 -5.13 22.31
CA ARG A 379 -7.17 -4.84 20.94
C ARG A 379 -7.55 -3.37 20.75
N SER A 380 -8.30 -2.80 21.69
CA SER A 380 -8.64 -1.37 21.65
C SER A 380 -7.42 -0.45 21.83
N PHE A 381 -6.40 -0.88 22.57
CA PHE A 381 -5.15 -0.13 22.70
C PHE A 381 -4.30 -0.19 21.42
N THR A 382 -4.17 -1.36 20.80
CA THR A 382 -3.53 -1.49 19.47
C THR A 382 -4.27 -0.64 18.43
N PHE A 383 -5.61 -0.65 18.44
CA PHE A 383 -6.44 0.23 17.61
C PHE A 383 -6.08 1.72 17.79
N ARG A 384 -5.96 2.20 19.03
CA ARG A 384 -5.54 3.58 19.31
C ARG A 384 -4.21 3.92 18.62
N LEU A 385 -3.21 3.06 18.75
CA LEU A 385 -1.88 3.27 18.15
C LEU A 385 -1.94 3.26 16.61
N LEU A 386 -2.79 2.42 16.02
CA LEU A 386 -3.05 2.42 14.58
C LEU A 386 -3.69 3.72 14.13
N MET A 387 -4.68 4.26 14.85
CA MET A 387 -5.31 5.54 14.50
C MET A 387 -4.30 6.70 14.50
N GLU A 388 -3.41 6.75 15.50
CA GLU A 388 -2.31 7.73 15.53
C GLU A 388 -1.38 7.59 14.33
N THR A 389 -0.93 6.35 14.08
CA THR A 389 0.01 6.03 13.00
C THR A 389 -0.55 6.44 11.63
N MET A 390 -1.82 6.09 11.38
CA MET A 390 -2.50 6.38 10.11
C MET A 390 -2.81 7.86 9.94
N ALA A 391 -3.28 8.53 10.99
CA ALA A 391 -3.53 9.97 10.96
C ALA A 391 -2.25 10.78 10.72
N TYR A 392 -1.11 10.32 11.23
CA TYR A 392 0.20 10.92 10.95
C TYR A 392 0.64 10.69 9.50
N LEU A 393 0.64 9.43 9.04
CA LEU A 393 1.18 9.06 7.73
C LEU A 393 0.34 9.62 6.57
N GLY A 394 -0.98 9.72 6.74
CA GLY A 394 -1.91 10.19 5.71
C GLY A 394 -2.13 11.71 5.68
N ASP A 395 -1.46 12.49 6.52
CA ASP A 395 -1.72 13.93 6.65
C ASP A 395 -1.22 14.72 5.44
N PHE A 396 -2.14 15.22 4.62
CA PHE A 396 -1.83 16.16 3.54
C PHE A 396 -1.83 17.63 3.99
N SER A 397 -2.34 17.95 5.18
CA SER A 397 -2.10 19.27 5.79
C SER A 397 -0.64 19.45 6.24
N SER A 398 0.13 18.36 6.21
CA SER A 398 1.57 18.27 6.47
C SER A 398 2.01 18.57 7.90
N TYR A 399 1.11 18.80 8.85
CA TYR A 399 1.48 19.09 10.24
C TYR A 399 1.90 17.85 11.02
N GLY A 400 1.24 16.71 10.78
CA GLY A 400 1.47 15.42 11.42
C GLY A 400 1.00 15.34 12.87
N ILE A 401 1.34 16.33 13.70
CA ILE A 401 1.02 16.38 15.13
C ILE A 401 0.16 17.61 15.44
N GLU A 402 -0.82 17.44 16.32
CA GLU A 402 -1.70 18.52 16.76
C GLU A 402 -0.94 19.65 17.45
N GLY A 403 -1.23 20.89 17.05
CA GLY A 403 -0.61 22.09 17.60
C GLY A 403 0.84 22.34 17.14
N ALA A 404 1.37 21.53 16.21
CA ALA A 404 2.69 21.77 15.63
C ALA A 404 2.73 23.11 14.88
N GLY A 405 3.77 23.91 15.12
CA GLY A 405 3.98 25.21 14.45
C GLY A 405 4.68 25.12 13.09
N SER A 406 4.91 23.91 12.57
CA SER A 406 5.65 23.67 11.33
C SER A 406 5.21 22.35 10.71
N TYR A 407 5.42 22.20 9.40
CA TYR A 407 5.10 20.96 8.69
C TYR A 407 6.05 19.83 9.12
N GLY A 408 5.46 18.78 9.69
CA GLY A 408 6.13 17.65 10.31
C GLY A 408 6.07 16.35 9.50
N VAL A 409 5.31 16.29 8.40
CA VAL A 409 5.14 15.07 7.61
C VAL A 409 4.73 15.38 6.17
N ASN A 410 5.11 14.52 5.22
CA ASN A 410 4.69 14.60 3.81
C ASN A 410 4.96 15.98 3.17
N HIS A 411 6.11 16.60 3.45
CA HIS A 411 6.51 17.85 2.82
C HIS A 411 5.57 19.04 3.14
N THR A 412 5.15 19.80 2.13
CA THR A 412 4.25 20.96 2.22
C THR A 412 2.89 20.54 1.68
N PRO A 413 1.79 21.22 2.05
CA PRO A 413 0.46 20.84 1.57
C PRO A 413 0.34 20.72 0.04
N GLU A 414 1.10 21.53 -0.69
CA GLU A 414 1.14 21.51 -2.16
C GLU A 414 1.87 20.29 -2.73
N ASN A 415 2.87 19.77 -2.02
CA ASN A 415 3.71 18.64 -2.43
C ASN A 415 3.30 17.31 -1.76
N ALA A 416 2.43 17.35 -0.74
CA ALA A 416 2.17 16.21 0.13
C ALA A 416 1.62 14.98 -0.59
N LYS A 417 0.77 15.19 -1.59
CA LYS A 417 0.26 14.12 -2.45
C LYS A 417 1.39 13.38 -3.13
N GLU A 418 2.25 14.12 -3.82
CA GLU A 418 3.38 13.55 -4.55
C GLU A 418 4.34 12.81 -3.61
N TRP A 419 4.60 13.40 -2.44
CA TRP A 419 5.49 12.78 -1.47
C TRP A 419 4.97 11.45 -0.95
N LEU A 420 3.70 11.40 -0.55
CA LEU A 420 3.10 10.17 -0.04
C LEU A 420 2.90 9.12 -1.14
N GLN A 421 2.64 9.54 -2.37
CA GLN A 421 2.45 8.63 -3.49
C GLN A 421 3.76 8.01 -3.95
N LYS A 422 4.83 8.81 -4.13
CA LYS A 422 6.04 8.34 -4.82
C LYS A 422 7.37 8.72 -4.18
N ASN A 423 7.58 9.95 -3.72
CA ASN A 423 8.94 10.35 -3.27
C ASN A 423 9.32 9.71 -1.93
N LYS A 424 8.39 9.63 -0.96
CA LYS A 424 8.57 9.02 0.37
C LYS A 424 7.27 8.32 0.81
N PRO A 425 6.80 7.27 0.13
CA PRO A 425 5.55 6.59 0.45
C PRO A 425 5.61 5.82 1.79
N VAL A 426 4.46 5.28 2.22
CA VAL A 426 4.42 4.37 3.36
C VAL A 426 5.00 3.02 2.95
N THR A 427 6.10 2.63 3.59
CA THR A 427 6.78 1.33 3.46
C THR A 427 6.68 0.56 4.77
N PHE A 428 7.06 -0.72 4.79
CA PHE A 428 7.11 -1.50 6.04
C PHE A 428 7.99 -0.80 7.09
N ARG A 429 9.13 -0.23 6.65
CA ARG A 429 10.00 0.59 7.50
C ARG A 429 9.29 1.82 8.06
N ARG A 430 8.70 2.65 7.18
CA ARG A 430 8.08 3.94 7.59
C ARG A 430 6.90 3.70 8.53
N PHE A 431 6.08 2.68 8.26
CA PHE A 431 4.98 2.29 9.13
C PHE A 431 5.49 1.80 10.48
N ALA A 432 6.42 0.83 10.51
CA ALA A 432 6.95 0.27 11.74
C ALA A 432 7.63 1.33 12.63
N GLN A 433 8.39 2.25 12.03
CA GLN A 433 9.01 3.36 12.73
C GLN A 433 7.98 4.30 13.35
N THR A 434 6.93 4.67 12.59
CA THR A 434 5.87 5.56 13.07
C THR A 434 5.06 4.91 14.17
N PHE A 435 4.67 3.65 14.00
CA PHE A 435 3.98 2.87 15.02
C PHE A 435 4.83 2.78 16.29
N ALA A 436 6.12 2.45 16.16
CA ALA A 436 7.03 2.33 17.29
C ALA A 436 7.27 3.67 18.00
N ARG A 437 7.29 4.79 17.27
CA ARG A 437 7.31 6.13 17.84
C ARG A 437 6.10 6.35 18.74
N PHE A 438 4.88 6.03 18.28
CA PHE A 438 3.68 6.19 19.09
C PHE A 438 3.63 5.24 20.28
N VAL A 439 4.15 4.01 20.17
CA VAL A 439 4.30 3.12 21.34
C VAL A 439 5.27 3.73 22.35
N LYS A 440 6.43 4.22 21.88
CA LYS A 440 7.47 4.84 22.70
C LYS A 440 6.95 6.04 23.46
N THR A 441 6.26 6.95 22.78
CA THR A 441 5.72 8.18 23.38
C THR A 441 4.43 7.97 24.18
N SER A 442 3.88 6.75 24.21
CA SER A 442 2.67 6.41 24.97
C SER A 442 2.97 5.38 26.07
N VAL A 443 2.57 4.11 25.86
CA VAL A 443 2.58 3.03 26.85
C VAL A 443 3.98 2.72 27.38
N ALA A 444 5.04 2.99 26.60
CA ALA A 444 6.41 2.79 27.04
C ALA A 444 6.96 3.93 27.92
N THR A 445 6.33 5.10 27.88
CA THR A 445 6.72 6.27 28.68
C THR A 445 5.81 6.47 29.89
N ASP A 446 4.50 6.27 29.71
CA ASP A 446 3.50 6.47 30.75
C ASP A 446 2.95 5.13 31.26
N SER A 447 3.42 4.72 32.44
CA SER A 447 2.94 3.51 33.13
C SER A 447 1.43 3.51 33.41
N ALA A 448 0.78 4.68 33.54
CA ALA A 448 -0.66 4.75 33.76
C ALA A 448 -1.44 4.17 32.56
N LEU A 449 -0.84 4.24 31.36
CA LEU A 449 -1.38 3.61 30.15
C LEU A 449 -1.11 2.10 30.06
N CYS A 450 -0.42 1.50 31.04
CA CYS A 450 -0.07 0.08 31.08
C CYS A 450 -0.53 -0.57 32.41
N ASN A 451 -1.68 -0.16 32.96
CA ASN A 451 -2.16 -0.58 34.29
C ASN A 451 -1.13 -0.36 35.42
N PHE A 452 -0.35 0.72 35.35
CA PHE A 452 0.76 1.03 36.24
C PHE A 452 1.91 0.00 36.22
N ASN A 453 1.93 -0.91 35.23
CA ASN A 453 3.11 -1.69 34.88
C ASN A 453 4.02 -0.86 33.96
N SER A 454 5.23 -1.36 33.70
CA SER A 454 6.18 -0.73 32.76
C SER A 454 6.26 -1.55 31.48
N TYR A 455 5.92 -0.92 30.35
CA TYR A 455 6.19 -1.48 29.03
C TYR A 455 7.59 -1.05 28.57
N ASN A 456 8.57 -1.96 28.61
CA ASN A 456 9.90 -1.65 28.09
C ASN A 456 9.88 -1.63 26.56
N ILE A 457 10.29 -0.52 25.95
CA ILE A 457 10.35 -0.35 24.50
C ILE A 457 11.20 -1.43 23.79
N GLN A 458 12.21 -1.99 24.48
CA GLN A 458 13.02 -3.11 23.94
C GLN A 458 12.19 -4.36 23.61
N ARG A 459 11.02 -4.55 24.26
CA ARG A 459 10.08 -5.63 23.91
C ARG A 459 9.54 -5.44 22.50
N LEU A 460 9.16 -4.21 22.16
CA LEU A 460 8.71 -3.89 20.81
C LEU A 460 9.87 -3.98 19.82
N GLU A 461 11.06 -3.47 20.17
CA GLU A 461 12.23 -3.56 19.27
C GLU A 461 12.58 -5.02 18.96
N GLN A 462 12.59 -5.92 19.95
CA GLN A 462 12.80 -7.35 19.72
C GLN A 462 11.68 -7.97 18.88
N LEU A 463 10.42 -7.63 19.14
CA LEU A 463 9.31 -8.14 18.35
C LEU A 463 9.38 -7.66 16.90
N LEU A 464 9.72 -6.39 16.67
CA LEU A 464 9.96 -5.85 15.34
C LEU A 464 11.12 -6.58 14.66
N ASP A 465 12.22 -6.85 15.36
CA ASP A 465 13.36 -7.61 14.83
C ASP A 465 12.97 -9.06 14.47
N ASP A 466 12.18 -9.74 15.31
CA ASP A 466 11.66 -11.09 15.05
C ASP A 466 10.84 -11.14 13.75
N TYR A 467 10.05 -10.10 13.48
CA TYR A 467 9.32 -9.93 12.22
C TYR A 467 10.15 -9.29 11.09
N GLY A 468 11.44 -9.01 11.31
CA GLY A 468 12.29 -8.34 10.33
C GLY A 468 11.92 -6.88 10.03
N LEU A 469 11.05 -6.28 10.85
CA LEU A 469 10.50 -4.92 10.70
C LEU A 469 11.27 -3.83 11.46
N LEU A 470 12.28 -4.16 12.27
CA LEU A 470 13.14 -3.17 12.91
C LEU A 470 14.07 -2.54 11.87
N LEU A 471 13.56 -1.87 10.82
CA LEU A 471 14.32 -1.41 9.65
C LEU A 471 14.81 0.04 9.76
N PHE A 472 14.68 0.64 10.93
CA PHE A 472 15.03 2.02 11.23
C PHE A 472 16.05 2.08 12.37
N LYS A 473 16.85 3.14 12.40
CA LYS A 473 17.90 3.36 13.42
C LYS A 473 17.45 4.29 14.54
N ASN A 474 16.33 4.98 14.34
CA ASN A 474 15.86 6.04 15.22
C ASN A 474 14.32 6.22 15.11
N TYR A 475 13.72 6.90 16.08
CA TYR A 475 12.26 7.09 16.18
C TYR A 475 11.78 8.42 15.60
N ASP A 476 12.70 9.33 15.32
CA ASP A 476 12.48 10.63 14.67
C ASP A 476 11.99 10.43 13.25
N ILE A 477 10.91 11.15 12.91
CA ILE A 477 10.42 11.23 11.54
C ILE A 477 10.52 12.69 11.19
N ASN A 478 11.63 12.99 10.52
CA ASN A 478 11.95 14.34 10.14
C ASN A 478 10.97 14.84 9.09
N GLY A 479 10.27 15.91 9.44
CA GLY A 479 9.26 16.55 8.60
C GLY A 479 9.84 17.34 7.43
N SER A 480 9.12 18.36 6.99
CA SER A 480 9.38 19.00 5.70
C SER A 480 10.72 19.72 5.62
N ARG A 481 10.94 20.70 6.50
CA ARG A 481 12.09 21.62 6.42
C ARG A 481 12.60 22.12 7.77
N SER A 482 11.70 22.55 8.66
CA SER A 482 12.07 23.35 9.85
C SER A 482 11.86 22.64 11.17
N LEU A 483 11.27 21.44 11.17
CA LEU A 483 11.05 20.68 12.40
C LEU A 483 12.38 20.13 12.91
N ALA A 484 12.70 20.40 14.18
CA ALA A 484 13.89 19.88 14.85
C ALA A 484 13.46 18.94 15.96
N GLU A 485 13.71 17.64 15.79
CA GLU A 485 13.51 16.65 16.85
C GLU A 485 14.87 16.21 17.40
N SER A 486 14.92 15.90 18.69
CA SER A 486 16.10 15.26 19.26
C SER A 486 16.21 13.83 18.72
N LEU A 487 17.37 13.47 18.17
CA LEU A 487 17.64 12.11 17.70
C LEU A 487 17.38 11.09 18.81
N GLN A 488 16.41 10.20 18.61
CA GLN A 488 16.10 9.14 19.55
C GLN A 488 16.47 7.80 18.93
N LYS A 489 17.59 7.21 19.36
CA LYS A 489 18.10 5.98 18.77
C LYS A 489 17.34 4.74 19.24
N VAL A 490 17.31 3.75 18.35
CA VAL A 490 17.03 2.34 18.67
C VAL A 490 18.28 1.72 19.29
N GLU A 491 18.10 0.72 20.16
CA GLU A 491 19.23 -0.08 20.63
C GLU A 491 19.71 -1.03 19.51
N GLU A 492 20.92 -0.81 18.99
CA GLU A 492 21.44 -1.58 17.85
C GLU A 492 21.62 -3.06 18.21
N LEU A 493 21.87 -3.38 19.48
CA LEU A 493 21.94 -4.77 19.95
C LEU A 493 20.61 -5.53 19.82
N ASN A 494 19.48 -4.85 19.64
CA ASN A 494 18.20 -5.50 19.42
C ASN A 494 17.99 -5.91 17.95
N ARG A 495 18.85 -5.45 17.03
CA ARG A 495 18.83 -5.84 15.62
C ARG A 495 19.65 -7.11 15.39
N GLN A 496 19.03 -8.26 15.56
CA GLN A 496 19.68 -9.57 15.34
C GLN A 496 19.26 -10.21 14.02
N LYS A 497 18.06 -9.89 13.51
CA LYS A 497 17.45 -10.54 12.34
C LYS A 497 17.14 -9.57 11.21
N SER A 498 16.75 -8.34 11.52
CA SER A 498 16.53 -7.31 10.52
C SER A 498 17.85 -6.94 9.81
N VAL A 499 17.94 -7.29 8.52
CA VAL A 499 19.12 -7.00 7.70
C VAL A 499 18.95 -5.67 6.96
N LEU A 500 19.94 -4.78 7.10
CA LEU A 500 20.05 -3.55 6.31
C LEU A 500 21.13 -3.71 5.22
N ILE A 501 20.88 -3.17 4.04
CA ILE A 501 21.75 -3.29 2.86
C ILE A 501 22.15 -1.89 2.37
N LYS A 502 23.42 -1.69 2.03
CA LYS A 502 23.90 -0.44 1.44
C LYS A 502 23.26 -0.20 0.06
N LYS A 503 22.86 1.04 -0.23
CA LYS A 503 22.20 1.42 -1.49
C LYS A 503 23.03 1.16 -2.72
N ASN A 504 24.37 1.19 -2.61
CA ASN A 504 25.26 0.90 -3.73
C ASN A 504 25.25 -0.57 -4.18
N GLN A 505 24.58 -1.47 -3.45
CA GLN A 505 24.44 -2.87 -3.81
C GLN A 505 23.36 -3.11 -4.87
N VAL A 506 22.43 -2.18 -5.09
CA VAL A 506 21.53 -2.24 -6.25
C VAL A 506 22.22 -1.63 -7.46
N ILE A 507 22.33 -2.41 -8.53
CA ILE A 507 22.95 -2.01 -9.79
C ILE A 507 22.04 -2.41 -10.95
N VAL A 508 22.25 -1.83 -12.14
CA VAL A 508 21.70 -2.42 -13.37
C VAL A 508 22.50 -3.68 -13.69
N ASP A 509 21.81 -4.73 -14.12
CA ASP A 509 22.47 -5.97 -14.54
C ASP A 509 23.45 -5.68 -15.69
N ASN A 510 24.74 -5.87 -15.39
CA ASN A 510 25.84 -5.65 -16.31
C ASN A 510 26.56 -6.97 -16.68
N ARG A 511 25.95 -8.12 -16.33
CA ARG A 511 26.48 -9.43 -16.70
C ARG A 511 26.43 -9.59 -18.23
N ALA A 512 27.48 -10.17 -18.80
CA ALA A 512 27.62 -10.28 -20.25
C ALA A 512 26.40 -10.97 -20.90
N GLY A 513 25.84 -10.35 -21.94
CA GLY A 513 24.69 -10.87 -22.70
C GLY A 513 23.33 -10.72 -22.00
N LYS A 514 23.25 -10.02 -20.87
CA LYS A 514 21.98 -9.67 -20.22
C LYS A 514 21.52 -8.28 -20.66
N SER A 515 20.21 -8.11 -20.81
CA SER A 515 19.62 -6.80 -21.10
C SER A 515 19.63 -5.92 -19.85
N THR A 516 19.79 -4.61 -20.02
CA THR A 516 19.70 -3.62 -18.95
C THR A 516 18.24 -3.29 -18.60
N ALA A 517 17.32 -3.49 -19.54
CA ALA A 517 15.89 -3.31 -19.38
C ALA A 517 15.09 -4.21 -20.35
N PHE A 518 13.80 -4.40 -20.04
CA PHE A 518 12.83 -5.00 -20.94
C PHE A 518 11.84 -3.93 -21.39
N ILE A 519 11.58 -3.86 -22.69
CA ILE A 519 10.72 -2.86 -23.31
C ILE A 519 9.43 -3.53 -23.77
N PHE A 520 8.30 -2.89 -23.46
CA PHE A 520 6.97 -3.35 -23.80
C PHE A 520 6.29 -2.28 -24.66
N ASP A 521 6.10 -2.57 -25.94
CA ASP A 521 5.59 -1.63 -26.95
C ASP A 521 4.52 -2.25 -27.86
N SER A 522 4.03 -3.45 -27.52
CA SER A 522 2.98 -4.16 -28.26
C SER A 522 1.72 -3.31 -28.41
N TYR A 523 1.20 -3.20 -29.64
CA TYR A 523 -0.03 -2.47 -29.95
C TYR A 523 -1.19 -2.85 -29.02
N THR A 524 -1.43 -4.16 -28.83
CA THR A 524 -2.57 -4.63 -28.02
C THR A 524 -2.39 -4.30 -26.55
N ASP A 525 -1.19 -4.54 -26.01
CA ASP A 525 -0.92 -4.36 -24.58
C ASP A 525 -0.88 -2.88 -24.21
N MET A 526 -0.27 -2.04 -25.04
CA MET A 526 -0.18 -0.60 -24.77
C MET A 526 -1.53 0.11 -24.92
N ASN A 527 -2.39 -0.31 -25.87
CA ASN A 527 -3.76 0.23 -25.92
C ASN A 527 -4.60 -0.21 -24.69
N ALA A 528 -4.35 -1.40 -24.14
CA ALA A 528 -4.96 -1.82 -22.88
C ALA A 528 -4.41 -1.03 -21.68
N ALA A 529 -3.09 -0.81 -21.63
CA ALA A 529 -2.42 0.01 -20.63
C ALA A 529 -2.97 1.44 -20.64
N ALA A 530 -2.99 2.11 -21.81
CA ALA A 530 -3.48 3.47 -21.97
C ALA A 530 -4.92 3.65 -21.48
N LYS A 531 -5.81 2.68 -21.79
CA LYS A 531 -7.19 2.66 -21.29
C LYS A 531 -7.26 2.48 -19.77
N SER A 532 -6.38 1.66 -19.20
CA SER A 532 -6.33 1.49 -17.75
C SER A 532 -5.85 2.78 -17.08
N LEU A 533 -4.73 3.32 -17.56
CA LEU A 533 -4.08 4.52 -17.04
C LEU A 533 -5.04 5.72 -17.01
N THR A 534 -5.70 5.99 -18.14
CA THR A 534 -6.64 7.12 -18.30
C THR A 534 -7.95 6.98 -17.51
N ASN A 535 -8.24 5.82 -16.93
CA ASN A 535 -9.43 5.55 -16.12
C ASN A 535 -9.18 5.63 -14.59
N GLY A 536 -8.09 6.29 -14.16
CA GLY A 536 -7.89 6.69 -12.76
C GLY A 536 -6.52 6.39 -12.14
N PHE A 537 -5.51 5.97 -12.92
CA PHE A 537 -4.16 5.77 -12.39
C PHE A 537 -3.22 6.95 -12.62
N ILE A 538 -3.40 7.72 -13.70
CA ILE A 538 -2.55 8.88 -13.97
C ILE A 538 -3.19 10.19 -13.50
N ASP A 539 -2.36 11.05 -12.92
CA ASP A 539 -2.72 12.44 -12.65
C ASP A 539 -2.64 13.23 -13.97
N GLY A 540 -3.77 13.31 -14.66
CA GLY A 540 -3.92 14.04 -15.92
C GLY A 540 -4.28 13.13 -17.10
N SER A 541 -3.73 13.44 -18.28
CA SER A 541 -3.92 12.64 -19.49
C SER A 541 -2.60 12.28 -20.14
N LEU A 542 -2.65 11.19 -20.90
CA LEU A 542 -1.66 10.92 -21.94
C LEU A 542 -1.74 12.02 -23.01
N SER A 543 -0.64 12.26 -23.71
CA SER A 543 -0.55 13.22 -24.79
C SER A 543 -1.41 12.80 -25.96
N ASN A 544 -2.10 13.75 -26.58
CA ASN A 544 -2.87 13.46 -27.79
C ASN A 544 -1.97 13.18 -29.01
N THR A 545 -0.69 13.55 -28.97
CA THR A 545 0.22 13.40 -30.12
C THR A 545 0.59 11.95 -30.42
N ILE A 546 0.49 11.06 -29.41
CA ILE A 546 0.76 9.62 -29.55
C ILE A 546 -0.49 8.82 -29.98
N PHE A 547 -1.67 9.47 -30.09
CA PHE A 547 -2.91 8.82 -30.53
C PHE A 547 -3.30 9.21 -31.96
N GLU A 548 -3.80 8.22 -32.70
CA GLU A 548 -4.52 8.43 -33.96
C GLU A 548 -5.85 7.65 -33.90
N ASN A 549 -6.97 8.35 -34.09
CA ASN A 549 -8.33 7.77 -33.95
C ASN A 549 -8.55 7.04 -32.61
N GLY A 550 -7.97 7.57 -31.52
CA GLY A 550 -8.09 7.02 -30.17
C GLY A 550 -7.27 5.75 -29.92
N ASN A 551 -6.34 5.39 -30.80
CA ASN A 551 -5.43 4.25 -30.61
C ASN A 551 -3.97 4.67 -30.74
N LEU A 552 -3.10 3.94 -30.03
CA LEU A 552 -1.65 4.08 -30.12
C LEU A 552 -1.12 3.39 -31.38
N LYS A 553 -1.15 4.07 -32.51
CA LYS A 553 -0.84 3.48 -33.83
C LYS A 553 0.63 3.11 -34.01
N TYR A 554 1.54 3.84 -33.36
CA TYR A 554 2.98 3.67 -33.56
C TYR A 554 3.53 2.43 -32.85
N ASN A 555 2.87 2.01 -31.77
CA ASN A 555 3.20 0.80 -31.02
C ASN A 555 3.16 -0.44 -31.90
N ASN A 556 4.30 -1.12 -32.02
CA ASN A 556 4.49 -2.16 -33.03
C ASN A 556 4.99 -3.52 -32.48
N GLY A 557 5.45 -3.58 -31.23
CA GLY A 557 5.90 -4.80 -30.57
C GLY A 557 7.30 -5.26 -30.97
N ASN A 558 8.17 -4.35 -31.43
CA ASN A 558 9.56 -4.67 -31.79
C ASN A 558 10.48 -4.83 -30.55
N GLY A 559 9.98 -4.53 -29.34
CA GLY A 559 10.75 -4.57 -28.11
C GLY A 559 11.79 -3.45 -28.02
N GLN A 560 11.56 -2.35 -28.73
CA GLN A 560 12.42 -1.17 -28.81
C GLN A 560 11.59 0.07 -28.49
N ILE A 561 12.26 1.23 -28.41
CA ILE A 561 11.60 2.50 -28.16
C ILE A 561 11.60 3.30 -29.47
N SER A 562 10.41 3.55 -30.02
CA SER A 562 10.23 4.23 -31.31
C SER A 562 9.44 5.56 -31.17
N PRO A 563 9.55 6.47 -32.14
CA PRO A 563 8.80 7.73 -32.13
C PRO A 563 7.28 7.51 -32.11
N GLY A 564 6.58 8.27 -31.28
CA GLY A 564 5.12 8.27 -31.21
C GLY A 564 4.51 7.20 -30.31
N GLU A 565 5.33 6.41 -29.61
CA GLU A 565 4.85 5.29 -28.79
C GLU A 565 4.57 5.68 -27.34
N LEU A 566 3.66 4.92 -26.72
CA LEU A 566 3.68 4.68 -25.28
C LEU A 566 4.49 3.41 -25.03
N VAL A 567 5.55 3.48 -24.24
CA VAL A 567 6.40 2.32 -23.94
C VAL A 567 6.40 2.01 -22.45
N GLY A 568 6.27 0.74 -22.10
CA GLY A 568 6.52 0.23 -20.76
C GLY A 568 7.98 -0.17 -20.62
N VAL A 569 8.64 0.26 -19.55
CA VAL A 569 10.03 -0.08 -19.23
C VAL A 569 10.13 -0.81 -17.89
N LEU A 570 10.75 -1.99 -17.91
CA LEU A 570 11.18 -2.71 -16.71
C LEU A 570 12.70 -2.72 -16.64
N LEU A 571 13.28 -2.06 -15.64
CA LEU A 571 14.74 -2.10 -15.45
C LEU A 571 15.16 -3.45 -14.89
N ASN A 572 16.16 -4.05 -15.52
CA ASN A 572 16.74 -5.29 -15.03
C ASN A 572 17.72 -5.01 -13.88
N LEU A 573 17.19 -4.60 -12.73
CA LEU A 573 17.97 -4.33 -11.52
C LEU A 573 18.49 -5.63 -10.92
N TYR A 574 19.73 -5.60 -10.45
CA TYR A 574 20.47 -6.71 -9.87
C TYR A 574 20.83 -6.42 -8.41
N ASN A 575 20.54 -7.37 -7.54
CA ASN A 575 20.96 -7.34 -6.15
C ASN A 575 22.37 -7.90 -6.01
N ASN A 576 23.37 -7.02 -5.87
CA ASN A 576 24.76 -7.42 -5.66
C ASN A 576 25.10 -7.72 -4.18
N SER A 577 24.13 -7.70 -3.27
CA SER A 577 24.37 -8.10 -1.88
C SER A 577 24.25 -9.62 -1.69
N ASN A 578 24.46 -10.09 -0.46
CA ASN A 578 24.24 -11.48 -0.04
C ASN A 578 22.92 -11.66 0.72
N SER A 579 22.05 -10.65 0.71
CA SER A 579 20.78 -10.65 1.45
C SER A 579 19.66 -10.15 0.54
N THR A 580 18.42 -10.54 0.82
CA THR A 580 17.27 -10.11 0.01
C THR A 580 17.07 -8.60 0.15
N MET A 581 17.02 -7.89 -0.98
CA MET A 581 16.55 -6.49 -1.02
C MET A 581 15.06 -6.49 -1.21
N ALA A 582 14.34 -5.60 -0.54
CA ALA A 582 12.88 -5.60 -0.61
C ALA A 582 12.28 -4.19 -0.63
N GLY A 583 11.07 -4.09 -1.17
CA GLY A 583 10.35 -2.84 -1.35
C GLY A 583 11.08 -1.89 -2.30
N LEU A 584 11.66 -2.40 -3.40
CA LEU A 584 12.41 -1.57 -4.32
C LEU A 584 11.45 -0.71 -5.13
N ARG A 585 11.76 0.58 -5.22
CA ARG A 585 11.03 1.56 -6.00
C ARG A 585 11.96 2.23 -6.99
N ILE A 586 11.51 2.29 -8.24
CA ILE A 586 12.15 3.01 -9.33
C ILE A 586 11.29 4.25 -9.62
N LEU A 587 11.95 5.40 -9.73
CA LEU A 587 11.35 6.70 -9.92
C LEU A 587 11.83 7.30 -11.24
N ALA A 588 10.88 7.54 -12.14
CA ALA A 588 11.04 8.26 -13.39
C ALA A 588 10.41 9.67 -13.36
N ASN A 589 10.01 10.14 -12.18
CA ASN A 589 9.48 11.48 -11.99
C ASN A 589 10.57 12.54 -11.97
N ASP A 590 10.19 13.76 -12.31
CA ASP A 590 11.03 14.95 -12.25
C ASP A 590 11.67 15.10 -10.87
N TRP A 591 12.93 15.53 -10.88
CA TRP A 591 13.72 15.67 -9.66
C TRP A 591 14.85 16.67 -9.81
N ASP A 592 15.50 17.00 -8.70
CA ASP A 592 16.53 18.03 -8.63
C ASP A 592 17.91 17.50 -9.08
N HIS A 593 18.16 17.60 -10.39
CA HIS A 593 19.38 17.10 -11.05
C HIS A 593 19.93 18.00 -12.15
N MET A 594 19.29 19.14 -12.35
CA MET A 594 19.61 20.13 -13.37
C MET A 594 19.29 21.52 -12.83
N GLN A 595 19.99 22.53 -13.33
CA GLN A 595 19.69 23.93 -13.04
C GLN A 595 19.74 24.73 -14.34
N ASP A 596 18.74 25.58 -14.58
CA ASP A 596 18.66 26.44 -15.77
C ASP A 596 18.87 25.67 -17.09
N GLY A 597 18.32 24.44 -17.15
CA GLY A 597 18.47 23.55 -18.30
C GLY A 597 19.85 22.90 -18.48
N LYS A 598 20.78 23.08 -17.52
CA LYS A 598 22.12 22.49 -17.53
C LYS A 598 22.22 21.32 -16.54
N PRO A 599 22.78 20.17 -16.95
CA PRO A 599 22.91 19.00 -16.08
C PRO A 599 23.98 19.18 -15.00
N CYS A 600 23.60 18.95 -13.75
CA CYS A 600 24.53 18.99 -12.63
C CYS A 600 25.37 17.70 -12.56
N ASN A 601 26.71 17.84 -12.52
CA ASN A 601 27.65 16.71 -12.56
C ASN A 601 28.23 16.32 -11.20
N ASN A 602 27.81 16.99 -10.14
CA ASN A 602 28.27 16.83 -8.77
C ASN A 602 27.49 15.77 -7.97
N LEU A 603 26.96 14.80 -8.69
CA LEU A 603 26.13 13.72 -8.19
C LEU A 603 26.90 12.39 -8.21
N SER A 604 26.42 11.42 -7.43
CA SER A 604 27.12 10.15 -7.17
C SER A 604 27.45 9.30 -8.41
N ASP A 605 26.78 9.53 -9.54
CA ASP A 605 27.03 8.89 -10.83
C ASP A 605 28.03 9.67 -11.72
N ASN A 606 28.46 10.87 -11.32
CA ASN A 606 29.39 11.76 -12.04
C ASN A 606 28.99 12.04 -13.49
N PHE A 607 27.69 11.92 -13.80
CA PHE A 607 27.15 12.09 -15.14
C PHE A 607 26.41 13.44 -15.25
N PRO A 608 26.46 14.12 -16.40
CA PRO A 608 27.45 13.97 -17.46
C PRO A 608 28.77 14.63 -17.05
N SER A 609 29.89 14.20 -17.65
CA SER A 609 31.17 14.90 -17.42
C SER A 609 31.13 16.35 -17.94
N THR A 610 32.07 17.20 -17.51
CA THR A 610 32.18 18.57 -18.03
C THR A 610 32.40 18.62 -19.54
N SER A 611 33.18 17.69 -20.08
CA SER A 611 33.38 17.52 -21.53
C SER A 611 32.11 17.09 -22.28
N GLN A 612 31.12 16.58 -21.57
CA GLN A 612 29.82 16.16 -22.14
C GLN A 612 28.70 17.15 -21.78
N GLY A 613 29.04 18.39 -21.38
CA GLY A 613 28.07 19.45 -21.07
C GLY A 613 27.63 19.54 -19.61
N GLY A 614 28.18 18.70 -18.72
CA GLY A 614 27.93 18.76 -17.27
C GLY A 614 28.51 20.01 -16.62
N VAL A 615 27.78 20.58 -15.67
CA VAL A 615 28.23 21.77 -14.93
C VAL A 615 28.48 21.45 -13.46
N THR A 616 29.49 22.11 -12.89
CA THR A 616 29.87 21.98 -11.48
C THR A 616 29.30 23.12 -10.64
N PRO A 617 29.18 22.98 -9.31
CA PRO A 617 28.88 24.07 -8.38
C PRO A 617 29.76 25.33 -8.55
N SER A 618 31.00 25.17 -9.00
CA SER A 618 31.92 26.30 -9.23
C SER A 618 31.58 27.12 -10.48
N THR A 619 31.01 26.48 -11.49
CA THR A 619 30.63 27.08 -12.79
C THR A 619 29.14 27.40 -12.87
N HIS A 620 28.33 26.76 -12.04
CA HIS A 620 26.89 26.92 -11.92
C HIS A 620 26.50 26.78 -10.45
N PRO A 621 26.48 27.89 -9.69
CA PRO A 621 26.20 27.85 -8.26
C PRO A 621 24.85 27.24 -7.87
N GLY A 622 23.84 27.26 -8.75
CA GLY A 622 22.55 26.62 -8.45
C GLY A 622 22.65 25.10 -8.31
N CYS A 623 23.58 24.44 -9.00
CA CYS A 623 23.89 23.02 -8.75
C CYS A 623 24.52 22.77 -7.37
N ALA A 624 24.79 23.80 -6.56
CA ALA A 624 25.25 23.65 -5.18
C ALA A 624 24.10 23.57 -4.18
N GLN A 625 22.86 23.86 -4.59
CA GLN A 625 21.69 24.05 -3.74
C GLN A 625 20.61 23.01 -4.08
N GLU A 626 19.92 22.50 -3.08
CA GLU A 626 18.82 21.55 -3.27
C GLU A 626 17.47 22.26 -3.38
N ALA A 627 16.56 21.74 -4.20
CA ALA A 627 15.17 22.17 -4.27
C ALA A 627 14.45 21.91 -2.94
N LEU A 628 13.92 22.98 -2.34
CA LEU A 628 13.32 22.95 -1.01
C LEU A 628 11.81 22.74 -1.06
N ASP A 629 11.16 23.32 -2.06
CA ASP A 629 9.70 23.29 -2.23
C ASP A 629 9.31 22.94 -3.68
N ASN A 630 10.23 22.37 -4.47
CA ASN A 630 10.07 22.01 -5.89
C ASN A 630 9.58 23.19 -6.75
N GLY A 631 10.00 24.42 -6.45
CA GLY A 631 9.55 25.63 -7.14
C GLY A 631 8.15 26.10 -6.73
N VAL A 632 7.52 25.49 -5.73
CA VAL A 632 6.20 25.91 -5.20
C VAL A 632 6.40 26.83 -3.99
N GLY A 633 6.49 28.14 -4.26
CA GLY A 633 6.59 29.16 -3.21
C GLY A 633 7.45 30.35 -3.62
N VAL A 634 7.28 31.50 -2.96
CA VAL A 634 7.94 32.78 -3.33
C VAL A 634 9.45 32.77 -3.03
N LEU A 635 9.95 31.79 -2.28
CA LEU A 635 11.34 31.74 -1.78
C LEU A 635 12.21 30.65 -2.40
N ASP A 636 11.66 29.77 -3.25
CA ASP A 636 12.44 28.72 -3.91
C ASP A 636 12.70 29.09 -5.38
N ASN A 637 13.98 29.31 -5.72
CA ASN A 637 14.42 29.55 -7.09
C ASN A 637 14.92 28.27 -7.77
N GLN A 638 14.94 27.14 -7.06
CA GLN A 638 15.28 25.83 -7.60
C GLN A 638 13.98 25.12 -8.02
N THR A 639 14.04 24.39 -9.12
CA THR A 639 12.92 23.60 -9.64
C THR A 639 13.37 22.17 -9.91
N VAL A 640 12.44 21.24 -9.84
CA VAL A 640 12.68 19.88 -10.36
C VAL A 640 12.63 19.91 -11.89
N GLU A 641 13.40 19.02 -12.52
CA GLU A 641 13.54 18.96 -13.98
C GLU A 641 13.28 17.53 -14.50
N PRO A 642 12.80 17.39 -15.75
CA PRO A 642 12.51 16.09 -16.34
C PRO A 642 13.73 15.16 -16.38
N VAL A 643 13.48 13.86 -16.30
CA VAL A 643 14.54 12.85 -16.09
C VAL A 643 15.41 12.59 -17.32
N CYS A 644 14.95 12.91 -18.53
CA CYS A 644 15.60 12.51 -19.78
C CYS A 644 16.42 13.62 -20.43
N PHE A 645 17.65 13.26 -20.80
CA PHE A 645 18.62 14.06 -21.53
C PHE A 645 18.80 13.55 -22.95
N PHE A 646 19.12 14.45 -23.86
CA PHE A 646 19.30 14.16 -25.28
C PHE A 646 20.76 14.41 -25.66
N GLN A 647 21.36 13.48 -26.41
CA GLN A 647 22.67 13.70 -26.97
C GLN A 647 22.56 14.62 -28.19
N ASP A 648 23.28 15.74 -28.16
CA ASP A 648 23.38 16.69 -29.27
C ASP A 648 24.84 16.99 -29.60
N THR A 649 25.07 17.66 -30.74
CA THR A 649 26.40 18.12 -31.15
C THR A 649 26.51 19.62 -30.95
N GLN A 650 27.40 20.05 -30.05
CA GLN A 650 27.76 21.46 -29.84
C GLN A 650 29.28 21.60 -29.93
N ASP A 651 29.76 22.58 -30.70
CA ASP A 651 31.20 22.84 -30.91
C ASP A 651 31.99 21.57 -31.30
N ASP A 652 31.45 20.78 -32.23
CA ASP A 652 32.00 19.49 -32.69
C ASP A 652 32.17 18.41 -31.60
N ALA A 653 31.54 18.58 -30.44
CA ALA A 653 31.52 17.62 -29.33
C ALA A 653 30.11 17.09 -29.05
N ALA A 654 30.02 15.81 -28.68
CA ALA A 654 28.78 15.20 -28.22
C ALA A 654 28.52 15.61 -26.77
N VAL A 655 27.43 16.34 -26.55
CA VAL A 655 27.02 16.87 -25.24
C VAL A 655 25.61 16.42 -24.89
N TRP A 656 25.31 16.34 -23.59
CA TRP A 656 23.96 16.07 -23.10
C TRP A 656 23.24 17.36 -22.79
N VAL A 657 22.06 17.52 -23.36
CA VAL A 657 21.23 18.72 -23.23
C VAL A 657 19.83 18.36 -22.76
N ASN A 658 19.11 19.34 -22.21
CA ASN A 658 17.69 19.18 -21.87
C ASN A 658 16.82 19.10 -23.14
N GLN A 659 15.55 18.73 -22.94
CA GLN A 659 14.61 18.54 -24.05
C GLN A 659 14.41 19.82 -24.87
N GLU A 660 14.30 20.98 -24.22
CA GLU A 660 14.08 22.26 -24.89
C GLU A 660 15.27 22.69 -25.75
N THR A 661 16.50 22.51 -25.28
CA THR A 661 17.71 22.79 -26.07
C THR A 661 17.78 21.89 -27.30
N PHE A 662 17.46 20.59 -27.14
CA PHE A 662 17.45 19.66 -28.27
C PHE A 662 16.32 19.97 -29.27
N MET A 663 15.12 20.26 -28.77
CA MET A 663 13.98 20.70 -29.57
C MET A 663 14.36 21.88 -30.47
N ASN A 664 14.98 22.90 -29.88
CA ASN A 664 15.46 24.08 -30.61
C ASN A 664 16.55 23.74 -31.64
N SER A 665 17.47 22.81 -31.32
CA SER A 665 18.54 22.43 -32.26
C SER A 665 18.04 21.59 -33.44
N LYS A 666 16.90 20.91 -33.30
CA LYS A 666 16.23 20.15 -34.37
C LYS A 666 15.08 20.89 -35.04
N ALA A 667 14.81 22.14 -34.64
CA ALA A 667 13.69 22.93 -35.13
C ALA A 667 12.33 22.22 -34.98
N ILE A 668 12.12 21.57 -33.83
CA ILE A 668 10.84 20.98 -33.46
C ILE A 668 9.97 22.09 -32.85
N GLU A 669 8.74 22.25 -33.31
CA GLU A 669 7.85 23.32 -32.87
C GLU A 669 7.18 22.97 -31.54
N ALA A 670 6.89 23.98 -30.71
CA ALA A 670 6.24 23.77 -29.41
C ALA A 670 4.87 23.06 -29.54
N THR A 671 4.17 23.22 -30.68
CA THR A 671 2.90 22.54 -30.95
C THR A 671 3.04 21.01 -31.09
N GLU A 672 4.25 20.51 -31.25
CA GLU A 672 4.57 19.08 -31.37
C GLU A 672 4.93 18.44 -30.01
N CYS A 673 5.00 19.22 -28.94
CA CYS A 673 5.37 18.75 -27.62
C CYS A 673 4.31 17.86 -26.97
N LEU A 674 4.75 16.80 -26.29
CA LEU A 674 3.89 15.87 -25.56
C LEU A 674 3.05 16.60 -24.49
N GLY A 675 3.66 17.52 -23.73
CA GLY A 675 2.98 18.35 -22.73
C GLY A 675 2.08 19.46 -23.29
N GLY A 676 2.07 19.63 -24.62
CA GLY A 676 1.41 20.75 -25.29
C GLY A 676 2.30 21.98 -25.45
N SER A 677 1.81 22.98 -26.18
CA SER A 677 2.63 24.13 -26.63
C SER A 677 3.14 25.07 -25.53
N SER A 678 2.66 24.92 -24.30
CA SER A 678 3.11 25.70 -23.14
C SER A 678 4.10 24.95 -22.25
N GLU A 679 4.35 23.65 -22.49
CA GLU A 679 5.17 22.78 -21.64
C GLU A 679 6.32 22.18 -22.45
N THR A 680 7.35 22.99 -22.71
CA THR A 680 8.51 22.61 -23.53
C THR A 680 9.53 21.74 -22.79
N LYS A 681 9.46 21.65 -21.47
CA LYS A 681 10.36 20.83 -20.65
C LYS A 681 10.10 19.33 -20.83
N ASP A 682 8.83 18.93 -20.99
CA ASP A 682 8.39 17.55 -21.24
C ASP A 682 8.04 17.31 -22.72
N CYS A 683 8.77 17.94 -23.64
CA CYS A 683 8.36 17.99 -25.04
C CYS A 683 8.50 16.65 -25.78
N LEU A 684 9.62 15.95 -25.58
CA LEU A 684 10.06 14.87 -26.45
C LEU A 684 9.90 13.49 -25.83
N ILE A 685 10.23 13.35 -24.54
CA ILE A 685 9.96 12.17 -23.74
C ILE A 685 9.36 12.61 -22.40
N ARG A 686 8.27 11.97 -22.00
CA ARG A 686 7.56 12.27 -20.75
C ARG A 686 7.23 10.98 -20.02
N ALA A 687 7.46 10.93 -18.71
CA ALA A 687 6.90 9.88 -17.86
C ALA A 687 5.50 10.33 -17.38
N PRO A 688 4.40 9.64 -17.72
CA PRO A 688 3.07 10.05 -17.27
C PRO A 688 2.98 10.01 -15.73
N LYS A 689 2.55 11.11 -15.11
CA LYS A 689 2.39 11.20 -13.65
C LYS A 689 1.40 10.14 -13.16
N GLY A 690 1.81 9.27 -12.22
CA GLY A 690 1.02 8.11 -11.76
C GLY A 690 1.36 6.80 -12.48
N ALA A 691 2.16 6.87 -13.54
CA ALA A 691 2.80 5.74 -14.21
C ALA A 691 4.33 5.92 -14.32
N ASP A 692 4.87 6.87 -13.56
CA ASP A 692 6.27 7.28 -13.45
C ASP A 692 7.03 6.53 -12.34
N VAL A 693 6.46 5.44 -11.85
CA VAL A 693 6.98 4.63 -10.75
C VAL A 693 6.85 3.15 -11.09
N ALA A 694 7.89 2.37 -10.77
CA ALA A 694 7.83 0.92 -10.76
C ALA A 694 8.23 0.37 -9.38
N TRP A 695 7.64 -0.76 -9.01
CA TRP A 695 7.83 -1.46 -7.74
C TRP A 695 8.25 -2.90 -7.98
N TYR A 696 9.25 -3.34 -7.19
CA TYR A 696 9.65 -4.73 -7.05
C TYR A 696 9.54 -5.11 -5.57
N SER A 697 8.71 -6.10 -5.26
CA SER A 697 8.56 -6.62 -3.90
C SER A 697 9.88 -7.04 -3.30
N ARG A 698 10.67 -7.82 -4.04
CA ARG A 698 12.01 -8.26 -3.63
C ARG A 698 12.93 -8.60 -4.79
N LEU A 699 14.23 -8.51 -4.50
CA LEU A 699 15.31 -9.13 -5.27
C LEU A 699 16.07 -10.09 -4.36
N ASP A 700 16.12 -11.36 -4.74
CA ASP A 700 16.93 -12.37 -4.06
C ASP A 700 18.42 -12.03 -4.14
N PRO A 701 19.24 -12.51 -3.18
CA PRO A 701 20.69 -12.34 -3.25
C PRO A 701 21.24 -12.79 -4.59
N LYS A 702 22.06 -11.93 -5.23
CA LYS A 702 22.74 -12.25 -6.49
C LYS A 702 21.81 -12.55 -7.66
N LYS A 703 20.59 -12.02 -7.65
CA LYS A 703 19.60 -12.18 -8.72
C LYS A 703 19.01 -10.84 -9.17
N THR A 704 18.39 -10.85 -10.35
CA THR A 704 17.49 -9.79 -10.79
C THR A 704 16.05 -10.08 -10.41
N TRP A 705 15.13 -9.13 -10.65
CA TRP A 705 13.70 -9.32 -10.36
C TRP A 705 13.14 -10.52 -11.11
N ALA A 706 13.42 -10.59 -12.42
CA ALA A 706 13.04 -11.68 -13.31
C ALA A 706 13.73 -13.04 -12.98
N GLU A 707 14.67 -13.06 -12.05
CA GLU A 707 15.30 -14.28 -11.53
C GLU A 707 14.81 -14.63 -10.12
N SER A 708 14.12 -13.69 -9.44
CA SER A 708 13.65 -13.81 -8.06
C SER A 708 12.18 -14.24 -7.97
N LEU A 709 11.36 -13.88 -8.96
CA LEU A 709 9.91 -14.11 -8.98
C LEU A 709 9.50 -14.95 -10.19
N VAL A 710 10.10 -16.13 -10.28
CA VAL A 710 9.74 -17.16 -11.26
C VAL A 710 8.78 -18.16 -10.65
N ASP A 711 7.84 -18.64 -11.45
CA ASP A 711 6.97 -19.75 -11.10
C ASP A 711 7.72 -21.11 -11.12
N SER A 712 7.00 -22.20 -10.84
CA SER A 712 7.57 -23.56 -10.82
C SER A 712 8.13 -24.01 -12.17
N ASP A 713 7.65 -23.42 -13.27
CA ASP A 713 8.10 -23.71 -14.64
C ASP A 713 9.28 -22.81 -15.06
N GLY A 714 9.63 -21.82 -14.23
CA GLY A 714 10.69 -20.86 -14.49
C GLY A 714 10.24 -19.64 -15.31
N ASP A 715 8.94 -19.47 -15.51
CA ASP A 715 8.35 -18.33 -16.22
C ASP A 715 8.12 -17.17 -15.23
N ASN A 716 8.16 -15.93 -15.75
CA ASN A 716 7.84 -14.73 -14.98
C ASN A 716 6.48 -14.16 -15.42
N GLU A 717 5.72 -13.63 -14.47
CA GLU A 717 4.54 -12.82 -14.75
C GLU A 717 4.84 -11.34 -14.50
N PHE A 718 4.92 -10.56 -15.57
CA PHE A 718 5.13 -9.12 -15.47
C PHE A 718 3.81 -8.38 -15.15
N LYS A 719 3.80 -7.63 -14.05
CA LYS A 719 2.67 -6.77 -13.67
C LYS A 719 2.95 -5.32 -14.02
N ALA A 720 1.90 -4.55 -14.23
CA ALA A 720 1.96 -3.12 -14.47
C ALA A 720 2.67 -2.35 -13.35
N SER A 721 2.58 -2.84 -12.11
CA SER A 721 3.33 -2.29 -10.98
C SER A 721 4.85 -2.40 -11.16
N ASN A 722 5.34 -3.36 -11.94
CA ASN A 722 6.78 -3.57 -12.15
C ASN A 722 7.36 -2.71 -13.29
N ILE A 723 6.53 -1.88 -13.92
CA ILE A 723 6.83 -1.16 -15.16
C ILE A 723 6.52 0.32 -14.94
N PHE A 724 7.43 1.20 -15.32
CA PHE A 724 7.09 2.61 -15.51
C PHE A 724 6.93 2.90 -17.00
N PHE A 725 6.16 3.93 -17.33
CA PHE A 725 5.79 4.25 -18.69
C PHE A 725 6.49 5.52 -19.17
N LEU A 726 6.83 5.55 -20.46
CA LEU A 726 7.31 6.73 -21.16
C LEU A 726 6.44 6.98 -22.39
N GLU A 727 6.06 8.23 -22.61
CA GLU A 727 5.53 8.73 -23.87
C GLU A 727 6.70 9.25 -24.70
N VAL A 728 6.74 8.89 -25.98
CA VAL A 728 7.79 9.32 -26.91
C VAL A 728 7.14 10.13 -28.02
N SER A 729 7.59 11.36 -28.23
CA SER A 729 7.01 12.22 -29.27
C SER A 729 7.25 11.64 -30.66
N PRO A 730 6.26 11.68 -31.58
CA PRO A 730 6.47 11.36 -32.99
C PRO A 730 7.54 12.23 -33.65
N SER A 731 7.82 13.41 -33.09
CA SER A 731 8.78 14.37 -33.62
C SER A 731 10.23 14.09 -33.17
N VAL A 732 10.46 13.06 -32.34
CA VAL A 732 11.83 12.64 -32.01
C VAL A 732 12.46 11.98 -33.25
N PRO A 733 13.58 12.51 -33.79
CA PRO A 733 14.22 11.88 -34.95
C PRO A 733 14.76 10.48 -34.62
N PRO A 734 14.55 9.47 -35.48
CA PRO A 734 15.20 8.17 -35.34
C PRO A 734 16.73 8.30 -35.30
N GLY A 735 17.37 7.47 -34.48
CA GLY A 735 18.80 7.54 -34.17
C GLY A 735 19.16 8.48 -33.01
N THR A 736 18.19 9.18 -32.43
CA THR A 736 18.41 10.04 -31.27
C THR A 736 18.79 9.21 -30.05
N THR A 737 19.93 9.54 -29.43
CA THR A 737 20.36 8.89 -28.19
C THR A 737 19.85 9.67 -26.98
N VAL A 738 19.19 8.96 -26.08
CA VAL A 738 18.55 9.49 -24.87
C VAL A 738 19.14 8.82 -23.65
N ASN A 739 19.35 9.58 -22.59
CA ASN A 739 19.68 9.04 -21.27
C ASN A 739 18.68 9.57 -20.24
N CYS A 740 17.88 8.69 -19.66
CA CYS A 740 16.99 9.03 -18.56
C CYS A 740 17.68 8.71 -17.23
N ARG A 741 17.87 9.73 -16.39
CA ARG A 741 18.55 9.64 -15.11
C ARG A 741 17.53 9.40 -14.01
N LEU A 742 17.34 8.12 -13.69
CA LEU A 742 16.32 7.62 -12.79
C LEU A 742 16.85 7.49 -11.36
N ARG A 743 15.94 7.38 -10.39
CA ARG A 743 16.27 7.19 -8.97
C ARG A 743 15.71 5.85 -8.47
N VAL A 744 16.47 5.16 -7.64
CA VAL A 744 16.07 3.89 -7.02
C VAL A 744 16.28 3.94 -5.51
N ALA A 745 15.30 3.48 -4.74
CA ALA A 745 15.43 3.25 -3.30
C ALA A 745 14.75 1.92 -2.93
N PHE A 746 15.01 1.42 -1.72
CA PHE A 746 14.38 0.20 -1.21
C PHE A 746 14.25 0.23 0.30
N THR A 747 13.35 -0.57 0.86
CA THR A 747 12.85 -0.41 2.24
C THR A 747 13.86 -0.85 3.30
N ASN A 748 14.60 -1.94 3.07
CA ASN A 748 15.68 -2.36 3.97
C ASN A 748 17.05 -1.73 3.62
N CYS A 749 17.03 -0.50 3.11
CA CYS A 749 18.22 0.25 2.77
C CYS A 749 18.85 0.91 4.00
N GLU A 750 20.16 0.74 4.18
CA GLU A 750 20.88 1.22 5.35
C GLU A 750 21.14 2.73 5.33
N ASP A 751 21.38 3.27 4.13
CA ASP A 751 21.89 4.63 3.86
C ASP A 751 20.99 5.40 2.87
N CYS A 752 19.72 4.99 2.72
CA CYS A 752 18.70 5.72 1.97
C CYS A 752 17.87 6.66 2.85
N HIS A 753 17.91 6.48 4.18
CA HIS A 753 16.96 7.15 5.08
C HIS A 753 17.61 8.12 6.06
N ASN A 754 18.89 7.93 6.37
CA ASN A 754 19.58 8.68 7.41
C ASN A 754 20.78 9.43 6.86
N LYS A 755 21.02 10.63 7.38
CA LYS A 755 22.19 11.46 7.08
C LYS A 755 23.46 10.78 7.59
N GLY A 756 24.33 10.35 6.68
CA GLY A 756 25.62 9.73 7.01
C GLY A 756 26.77 10.73 7.24
N THR A 757 27.90 10.22 7.73
CA THR A 757 29.22 10.89 7.69
C THR A 757 30.04 10.53 6.46
N GLU A 758 29.67 9.44 5.79
CA GLU A 758 30.34 8.96 4.60
C GLU A 758 29.84 9.75 3.39
N ASP A 759 30.77 10.09 2.49
CA ASP A 759 30.47 10.81 1.26
C ASP A 759 29.43 10.03 0.44
N THR A 760 28.26 10.61 0.20
CA THR A 760 27.23 10.01 -0.67
C THR A 760 27.71 9.95 -2.12
N GLY A 761 28.87 10.56 -2.42
CA GLY A 761 29.34 10.85 -3.77
C GLY A 761 28.68 12.10 -4.35
N ASN A 762 27.78 12.75 -3.60
CA ASN A 762 27.12 13.98 -3.98
C ASN A 762 27.83 15.16 -3.31
N THR A 763 28.25 16.17 -4.06
CA THR A 763 28.91 17.36 -3.49
C THR A 763 28.01 18.59 -3.61
N TYR A 764 27.22 18.86 -2.56
CA TYR A 764 26.36 20.03 -2.42
C TYR A 764 26.71 20.82 -1.16
N SER A 765 26.41 22.12 -1.17
CA SER A 765 26.36 22.90 0.08
C SER A 765 24.94 22.77 0.65
N PRO A 766 24.76 22.29 1.90
CA PRO A 766 23.41 22.20 2.47
C PRO A 766 22.71 23.56 2.36
N ASN A 767 21.55 23.59 1.69
CA ASN A 767 20.80 24.83 1.43
C ASN A 767 20.30 25.50 2.73
N VAL A 768 20.39 24.76 3.83
CA VAL A 768 20.19 25.22 5.19
C VAL A 768 21.29 24.67 6.09
N ASN A 769 22.18 25.54 6.56
CA ASN A 769 22.81 25.37 7.88
C ASN A 769 21.73 25.57 8.96
N THR A 770 20.63 24.82 8.88
CA THR A 770 19.72 24.74 10.01
C THR A 770 20.44 23.91 11.07
N PRO A 771 20.44 24.34 12.34
CA PRO A 771 20.97 23.52 13.44
C PRO A 771 20.15 22.24 13.70
N PHE A 772 19.33 21.82 12.73
CA PHE A 772 18.20 20.89 12.87
C PHE A 772 18.38 19.58 12.09
N GLU A 773 19.54 19.36 11.47
CA GLU A 773 19.90 18.08 10.85
C GLU A 773 21.27 17.61 11.33
N GLN A 774 21.30 16.49 12.06
CA GLN A 774 22.53 15.92 12.63
C GLN A 774 22.91 14.63 11.92
N VAL A 775 24.17 14.21 12.05
CA VAL A 775 24.59 12.88 11.57
C VAL A 775 23.79 11.80 12.30
N GLY A 776 23.26 10.84 11.55
CA GLY A 776 22.43 9.75 12.05
C GLY A 776 20.94 10.09 12.13
N ASP A 777 20.56 11.32 11.83
CA ASP A 777 19.18 11.79 11.75
C ASP A 777 18.52 11.31 10.45
N GLU A 778 17.18 11.23 10.40
CA GLU A 778 16.48 10.94 9.13
C GLU A 778 16.61 12.08 8.13
N TYR A 779 16.60 11.78 6.83
CA TYR A 779 16.48 12.82 5.82
C TYR A 779 15.12 13.53 5.94
N LYS A 780 15.15 14.88 5.95
CA LYS A 780 13.97 15.73 5.84
C LYS A 780 13.25 15.45 4.51
N ASP A 781 11.96 15.76 4.43
CA ASP A 781 11.18 15.42 3.24
C ASP A 781 11.73 16.07 1.98
N TYR A 782 12.20 17.31 2.03
CA TYR A 782 12.75 18.00 0.85
C TYR A 782 13.93 17.24 0.21
N LYS A 783 14.73 16.50 0.99
CA LYS A 783 15.84 15.68 0.47
C LYS A 783 15.41 14.62 -0.54
N TYR A 784 14.14 14.23 -0.50
CA TYR A 784 13.56 13.25 -1.42
C TYR A 784 13.22 13.87 -2.79
N SER A 785 13.41 15.18 -3.00
CA SER A 785 13.47 15.81 -4.33
C SER A 785 14.82 15.58 -5.02
N GLY A 786 15.89 15.33 -4.26
CA GLY A 786 17.26 15.17 -4.75
C GLY A 786 17.74 13.73 -4.84
N ALA A 787 19.07 13.56 -4.74
CA ALA A 787 19.76 12.28 -4.91
C ALA A 787 20.12 11.54 -3.61
N ASP A 788 20.22 12.23 -2.48
CA ASP A 788 20.78 11.66 -1.24
C ASP A 788 20.07 10.36 -0.78
N PRO A 789 18.73 10.26 -0.79
CA PRO A 789 18.02 9.04 -0.43
C PRO A 789 18.11 7.91 -1.45
N PHE A 790 18.67 8.16 -2.64
CA PHE A 790 18.51 7.28 -3.80
C PHE A 790 19.85 6.80 -4.37
N LYS A 791 19.78 5.67 -5.07
CA LYS A 791 20.78 5.25 -6.06
C LYS A 791 20.37 5.80 -7.42
N ILE A 792 21.25 6.57 -8.06
CA ILE A 792 21.03 7.07 -9.41
C ILE A 792 21.33 5.96 -10.43
N ILE A 793 20.41 5.78 -11.38
CA ILE A 793 20.50 4.82 -12.48
C ILE A 793 20.36 5.57 -13.81
N ASN A 794 21.35 5.41 -14.69
CA ASN A 794 21.31 5.96 -16.05
C ASN A 794 20.72 4.91 -17.01
N PHE A 795 19.49 5.16 -17.46
CA PHE A 795 18.82 4.34 -18.47
C PHE A 795 19.01 4.99 -19.85
N GLN A 796 20.01 4.51 -20.59
CA GLN A 796 20.32 5.00 -21.93
C GLN A 796 19.70 4.09 -22.99
N PHE A 797 19.09 4.71 -24.00
CA PHE A 797 18.56 4.03 -25.18
C PHE A 797 18.70 4.91 -26.42
N THR A 798 18.51 4.31 -27.59
CA THR A 798 18.42 5.01 -28.86
C THR A 798 16.99 4.87 -29.36
N VAL A 799 16.36 5.99 -29.70
CA VAL A 799 15.06 5.97 -30.37
C VAL A 799 15.29 5.47 -31.78
N ILE A 800 14.63 4.38 -32.15
CA ILE A 800 14.85 3.68 -33.42
C ILE A 800 13.55 3.47 -34.17
N ASP A 801 13.69 3.31 -35.49
CA ASP A 801 12.64 3.29 -36.52
C ASP A 801 12.04 4.65 -36.89
#